data_AF-A0A5K1JZZ3-F1
#
_entry.id   AF-A0A5K1JZZ3-F1
#
_cell.length_a   1.000
_cell.length_b   1.000
_cell.length_c   1.000
_cell.angle_alpha   90.00
_cell.angle_beta   90.00
_cell.angle_gamma   90.00
#
_symmetry.space_group_name_H-M   'P 1'
#
loop_
_entity.id
_entity.type
_entity.pdbx_description
1 polymer ?
#
loop_
_entity_poly.entity_id
_entity_poly.type
_entity_poly.pdbx_seq_one_letter_code
_entity_poly.pdbx_strand_id
1 'polypeptide(L)'
;IRQTNVQEGEAGGITQQIGATYFPVEAIKTKTAVMNRDGQQEYKIPGLLVIDTPGHESFTNLRSRGSSLCNIAILVVDIMHGLEPQTLESLRLLRERKSPFIVALNKIDRIYGWEPIPDNDFRSSLEKQSRSVQRQFEDMTKKIITAFAEQGLNAVLYYENKSFARNVSIVPTSAVTGEGVPDMIMLLVNLTQQRMSDRLMYLSELECTVLEVKVIEGLGTTIDVVLSNGILHEGEKIVVCGLNGPIVTQIRALLTPQPLRELRIKSAYVHHKEVKAALGVKIVAPDLEKAIAGSRLLVCGPDDDEDDLMDEVMADLTTLLNSIDKSGRGVCVQASTLGSLEALLDFLKSSKIPVSGINIGPVHKKDVMRAATMLEKAKELACILCFDVTVDKDAERLAEEMGIRLFKADIIYHLFDAFTAYNNEIMEAKRKDAAPQAVWPCRLKTIAAFAKRDPIILGVDILDGTLRVGTPLCVVKIDPETQKKEIIDLGKITSLEINHKSFEIVKKSQAGGGVAVKIEHAVYQSAKMFGRHFDEKDEIYSHITRQSIDASFKADVSNEEWLLIKALKPPFSADIPTMTAHNEATDLPPPQATDAERDSANALDEDEIKLRKLGYKQSLHRSWHFVESFAASFVAMNFIGGVRSGFFLGLLAGGPAAIWSSYIISMIFMFITAAVLAEICSALPLSGSIYIWSAESAGPKYARFFGFIVAWWSTTAWMTFAAGNCQTTANYIVSQLAVWEIDFPGGISNDNVKWRALIWAISEGVLLLSIAINYLPPRLYSAVFKFSVALYATYGFRSAKEVFTMTYNGTGAPAGWNWILSFLFTAGTMIGFDASGHIAEETKNASVVAGKGIISSVVATGVLGFATTILFLFCTPDLDTLFALEAPQPFVQIYALALGKGGSIVMTAIATLGLILSTSVAIVAASRLIFAVARDGVLPLSGWIGKVDEAKQPRNAVTVMFAFGAVLLCTILPSQVAFTSLISAGGIPTTAAYGLIALLRLTMTPNDFKSSHFYLGRWRIPFYISTVVFNAIVFAVQVSPFFFPTTAETFNFAPVILGVVTIFGVMSWYFVPEDKWLRREQILQQLKVADEPLEGNESEVTTLPELPEVSGPKLDLEHAD
;
A
#
# COMPACT_ATOMS: atom_id res chain seq x y z
N ILE A 1 16.80 -2.73 48.55
CA ILE A 1 18.08 -3.09 47.88
C ILE A 1 19.19 -2.04 48.12
N ARG A 2 19.01 -0.77 47.73
CA ARG A 2 20.03 0.30 47.89
C ARG A 2 20.39 0.68 49.34
N GLN A 3 19.50 0.41 50.31
CA GLN A 3 19.57 0.92 51.69
C GLN A 3 19.57 2.46 51.80
N THR A 4 19.18 3.16 50.74
CA THR A 4 18.97 4.62 50.70
C THR A 4 17.52 4.94 50.33
N ASN A 5 16.91 5.91 51.01
CA ASN A 5 15.53 6.35 50.78
C ASN A 5 15.48 7.50 49.76
N VAL A 6 15.41 7.17 48.47
CA VAL A 6 15.38 8.18 47.40
C VAL A 6 14.04 8.92 47.35
N GLN A 7 12.96 8.26 47.76
CA GLN A 7 11.58 8.75 47.70
C GLN A 7 11.37 10.02 48.55
N GLU A 8 12.12 10.20 49.65
CA GLU A 8 12.07 11.42 50.48
C GLU A 8 12.49 12.69 49.72
N GLY A 9 13.33 12.56 48.69
CA GLY A 9 13.79 13.68 47.88
C GLY A 9 12.84 14.08 46.75
N GLU A 10 11.76 13.32 46.52
CA GLU A 10 10.82 13.52 45.42
C GLU A 10 9.53 14.21 45.90
N ALA A 11 9.00 15.12 45.07
CA ALA A 11 7.79 15.86 45.41
C ALA A 11 6.61 14.91 45.67
N GLY A 12 5.98 15.05 46.84
CA GLY A 12 4.87 14.20 47.27
C GLY A 12 5.26 12.79 47.72
N GLY A 13 6.56 12.49 47.85
CA GLY A 13 7.03 11.16 48.21
C GLY A 13 6.63 10.11 47.18
N ILE A 14 6.59 10.46 45.90
CA ILE A 14 6.27 9.53 44.81
C ILE A 14 7.33 9.63 43.71
N THR A 15 7.65 8.49 43.11
CA THR A 15 8.54 8.40 41.96
C THR A 15 7.86 8.98 40.73
N GLN A 16 8.53 9.93 40.08
CA GLN A 16 8.00 10.68 38.93
C GLN A 16 8.85 10.55 37.66
N GLN A 17 10.05 9.97 37.76
CA GLN A 17 11.02 9.85 36.67
C GLN A 17 11.61 8.45 36.63
N ILE A 18 12.06 8.00 35.46
CA ILE A 18 12.76 6.71 35.37
C ILE A 18 14.13 6.82 36.03
N GLY A 19 14.41 5.86 36.88
CA GLY A 19 15.67 5.69 37.59
C GLY A 19 16.50 4.55 37.05
N ALA A 20 17.82 4.63 37.18
CA ALA A 20 18.72 3.50 36.92
C ALA A 20 19.73 3.39 38.06
N THR A 21 19.95 2.18 38.58
CA THR A 21 20.96 1.90 39.60
C THR A 21 21.71 0.62 39.27
N TYR A 22 23.03 0.72 39.21
CA TYR A 22 23.90 -0.43 39.01
C TYR A 22 24.35 -1.02 40.36
N PHE A 23 24.15 -2.33 40.53
CA PHE A 23 24.61 -3.10 41.67
C PHE A 23 25.77 -4.01 41.24
N PRO A 24 27.01 -3.75 41.67
CA PRO A 24 28.13 -4.61 41.34
C PRO A 24 27.99 -5.98 42.02
N VAL A 25 28.61 -7.02 41.45
CA VAL A 25 28.56 -8.39 41.97
C VAL A 25 28.95 -8.50 43.44
N GLU A 26 29.89 -7.68 43.92
CA GLU A 26 30.30 -7.68 45.34
C GLU A 26 29.18 -7.21 46.28
N ALA A 27 28.37 -6.24 45.85
CA ALA A 27 27.18 -5.83 46.58
C ALA A 27 26.12 -6.95 46.58
N ILE A 28 25.97 -7.65 45.46
CA ILE A 28 25.04 -8.78 45.32
C ILE A 28 25.44 -9.94 46.24
N LYS A 29 26.72 -10.33 46.26
CA LYS A 29 27.26 -11.36 47.15
C LYS A 29 27.00 -11.02 48.61
N THR A 30 27.28 -9.77 48.99
CA THR A 30 27.03 -9.29 50.36
C THR A 30 25.54 -9.40 50.73
N LYS A 31 24.64 -9.00 49.81
CA LYS A 31 23.19 -9.06 50.03
C LYS A 31 22.59 -10.46 49.99
N THR A 32 23.28 -11.42 49.38
CA THR A 32 22.81 -12.81 49.26
C THR A 32 23.57 -13.79 50.15
N ALA A 33 24.48 -13.29 51.00
CA ALA A 33 25.33 -14.11 51.86
C ALA A 33 24.55 -15.08 52.76
N VAL A 34 23.39 -14.66 53.28
CA VAL A 34 22.52 -15.48 54.14
C VAL A 34 21.95 -16.73 53.42
N MET A 35 21.84 -16.67 52.09
CA MET A 35 21.36 -17.75 51.22
C MET A 35 22.50 -18.65 50.71
N ASN A 36 23.74 -18.18 50.73
CA ASN A 36 24.93 -18.89 50.23
C ASN A 36 25.86 -19.32 51.37
N ARG A 37 25.31 -19.95 52.42
CA ARG A 37 26.07 -20.33 53.63
C ARG A 37 27.19 -21.32 53.33
N ASP A 38 26.99 -22.19 52.34
CA ASP A 38 27.97 -23.22 51.93
C ASP A 38 28.99 -22.69 50.91
N GLY A 39 28.86 -21.43 50.46
CA GLY A 39 29.76 -20.80 49.48
C GLY A 39 29.72 -21.41 48.08
N GLN A 40 28.78 -22.32 47.78
CA GLN A 40 28.70 -23.05 46.52
C GLN A 40 28.07 -22.25 45.36
N GLN A 41 27.38 -21.14 45.65
CA GLN A 41 26.76 -20.33 44.60
C GLN A 41 27.82 -19.64 43.73
N GLU A 42 27.76 -19.91 42.43
CA GLU A 42 28.61 -19.27 41.42
C GLU A 42 27.91 -18.02 40.84
N TYR A 43 28.62 -16.89 40.85
CA TYR A 43 28.17 -15.64 40.25
C TYR A 43 28.98 -15.37 38.97
N LYS A 44 28.35 -15.57 37.82
CA LYS A 44 28.92 -15.40 36.47
C LYS A 44 28.66 -14.02 35.88
N ILE A 45 27.71 -13.26 36.44
CA ILE A 45 27.38 -11.89 35.99
C ILE A 45 28.26 -10.83 36.70
N PRO A 46 28.59 -9.70 36.02
CA PRO A 46 29.36 -8.60 36.62
C PRO A 46 28.56 -7.75 37.62
N GLY A 47 27.23 -7.78 37.52
CA GLY A 47 26.33 -6.99 38.35
C GLY A 47 24.89 -7.05 37.83
N LEU A 48 24.01 -6.26 38.45
CA LEU A 48 22.61 -6.09 38.05
C LEU A 48 22.31 -4.59 37.87
N LEU A 49 21.82 -4.22 36.69
CA LEU A 49 21.25 -2.89 36.45
C LEU A 49 19.76 -2.94 36.73
N VAL A 50 19.28 -2.12 37.67
CA VAL A 50 17.87 -2.03 38.03
C VAL A 50 17.31 -0.71 37.54
N ILE A 51 16.23 -0.79 36.76
CA ILE A 51 15.47 0.37 36.28
C ILE A 51 14.27 0.56 37.21
N ASP A 52 14.18 1.74 37.83
CA ASP A 52 13.12 2.12 38.75
C ASP A 52 12.05 2.89 37.97
N THR A 53 10.81 2.38 37.96
CA THR A 53 9.70 2.99 37.23
C THR A 53 8.69 3.59 38.20
N PRO A 54 8.07 4.72 37.86
CA PRO A 54 7.08 5.36 38.72
C PRO A 54 5.83 4.49 38.94
N GLY A 55 5.39 4.43 40.21
CA GLY A 55 4.24 3.63 40.63
C GLY A 55 2.88 4.31 40.51
N HIS A 56 2.82 5.64 40.39
CA HIS A 56 1.54 6.35 40.29
C HIS A 56 0.89 6.13 38.91
N GLU A 57 -0.43 6.00 38.89
CA GLU A 57 -1.22 5.69 37.69
C GLU A 57 -0.88 6.64 36.52
N SER A 58 -0.77 7.94 36.80
CA SER A 58 -0.43 9.00 35.83
C SER A 58 0.89 8.84 35.07
N PHE A 59 1.75 7.87 35.41
CA PHE A 59 3.05 7.66 34.76
C PHE A 59 3.12 6.34 33.96
N THR A 60 2.01 5.87 33.41
CA THR A 60 1.93 4.66 32.55
C THR A 60 2.98 4.64 31.44
N ASN A 61 3.21 5.78 30.77
CA ASN A 61 4.19 5.90 29.69
C ASN A 61 5.59 5.45 30.15
N LEU A 62 5.99 5.86 31.35
CA LEU A 62 7.30 5.53 31.90
C LEU A 62 7.41 4.03 32.29
N ARG A 63 6.32 3.39 32.72
CA ARG A 63 6.27 1.93 32.93
C ARG A 63 6.39 1.15 31.61
N SER A 64 5.69 1.61 30.57
CA SER A 64 5.83 1.02 29.23
C SER A 64 7.27 1.12 28.73
N ARG A 65 7.89 2.29 28.87
CA ARG A 65 9.31 2.50 28.48
C ARG A 65 10.28 1.64 29.27
N GLY A 66 10.11 1.54 30.59
CA GLY A 66 10.94 0.66 31.43
C GLY A 66 10.81 -0.81 31.04
N SER A 67 9.60 -1.26 30.68
CA SER A 67 9.33 -2.64 30.23
C SER A 67 10.02 -3.00 28.90
N SER A 68 10.25 -2.04 28.00
CA SER A 68 10.99 -2.29 26.72
C SER A 68 12.44 -2.62 26.94
N LEU A 69 13.04 -2.02 27.96
CA LEU A 69 14.48 -1.98 28.14
C LEU A 69 14.99 -3.09 29.05
N CYS A 70 14.10 -3.78 29.76
CA CYS A 70 14.49 -4.78 30.74
C CYS A 70 14.48 -6.20 30.14
N ASN A 71 15.51 -6.99 30.46
CA ASN A 71 15.53 -8.40 30.11
C ASN A 71 14.59 -9.23 31.00
N ILE A 72 14.38 -8.76 32.23
CA ILE A 72 13.50 -9.36 33.23
C ILE A 72 12.89 -8.26 34.10
N ALA A 73 11.60 -8.41 34.46
CA ALA A 73 10.89 -7.44 35.31
C ALA A 73 10.57 -8.01 36.70
N ILE A 74 10.39 -7.11 37.67
CA ILE A 74 9.91 -7.43 39.02
C ILE A 74 8.55 -6.76 39.19
N LEU A 75 7.49 -7.55 39.26
CA LEU A 75 6.15 -7.05 39.55
C LEU A 75 5.95 -7.03 41.07
N VAL A 76 5.81 -5.85 41.65
CA VAL A 76 5.61 -5.70 43.09
C VAL A 76 4.11 -5.75 43.40
N VAL A 77 3.72 -6.65 44.31
CA VAL A 77 2.33 -6.84 44.77
C VAL A 77 2.29 -6.68 46.27
N ASP A 78 1.38 -5.86 46.79
CA ASP A 78 1.16 -5.73 48.23
C ASP A 78 0.39 -6.95 48.74
N ILE A 79 0.95 -7.70 49.70
CA ILE A 79 0.28 -8.87 50.26
C ILE A 79 -1.04 -8.55 50.96
N MET A 80 -1.20 -7.32 51.45
CA MET A 80 -2.39 -6.90 52.18
C MET A 80 -3.56 -6.57 51.24
N HIS A 81 -3.26 -6.07 50.04
CA HIS A 81 -4.25 -5.54 49.10
C HIS A 81 -4.43 -6.42 47.84
N GLY A 82 -3.41 -7.20 47.47
CA GLY A 82 -3.46 -8.06 46.29
C GLY A 82 -3.27 -7.29 44.97
N LEU A 83 -3.94 -7.74 43.91
CA LEU A 83 -3.86 -7.15 42.58
C LEU A 83 -4.75 -5.90 42.48
N GLU A 84 -4.12 -4.74 42.44
CA GLU A 84 -4.78 -3.44 42.27
C GLU A 84 -4.79 -3.02 40.77
N PRO A 85 -5.56 -2.00 40.37
CA PRO A 85 -5.64 -1.55 38.98
C PRO A 85 -4.27 -1.30 38.31
N GLN A 86 -3.33 -0.67 39.01
CA GLN A 86 -1.96 -0.41 38.53
C GLN A 86 -1.14 -1.70 38.34
N THR A 87 -1.39 -2.71 39.18
CA THR A 87 -0.75 -4.03 39.07
C THR A 87 -1.29 -4.78 37.86
N LEU A 88 -2.62 -4.74 37.63
CA LEU A 88 -3.27 -5.32 36.47
C LEU A 88 -2.81 -4.66 35.17
N GLU A 89 -2.66 -3.34 35.17
CA GLU A 89 -2.11 -2.59 34.05
C GLU A 89 -0.67 -3.02 33.74
N SER A 90 0.20 -3.08 34.75
CA SER A 90 1.58 -3.54 34.59
C SER A 90 1.65 -4.99 34.08
N LEU A 91 0.74 -5.85 34.54
CA LEU A 91 0.63 -7.23 34.07
C LEU A 91 0.26 -7.32 32.59
N ARG A 92 -0.63 -6.46 32.10
CA ARG A 92 -0.98 -6.37 30.66
C ARG A 92 0.22 -5.94 29.84
N LEU A 93 0.94 -4.90 30.27
CA LEU A 93 2.16 -4.42 29.59
C LEU A 93 3.23 -5.52 29.47
N LEU A 94 3.46 -6.29 30.55
CA LEU A 94 4.42 -7.39 30.54
C LEU A 94 4.00 -8.54 29.61
N ARG A 95 2.70 -8.84 29.54
CA ARG A 95 2.15 -9.87 28.64
C ARG A 95 2.22 -9.49 27.17
N GLU A 96 1.86 -8.26 26.84
CA GLU A 96 1.92 -7.73 25.47
C GLU A 96 3.33 -7.85 24.90
N ARG A 97 4.36 -7.55 25.72
CA ARG A 97 5.77 -7.61 25.33
C ARG A 97 6.45 -8.96 25.52
N LYS A 98 5.75 -9.93 26.13
CA LYS A 98 6.31 -11.25 26.48
C LYS A 98 7.58 -11.15 27.33
N SER A 99 7.66 -10.13 28.19
CA SER A 99 8.80 -9.91 29.08
C SER A 99 8.74 -10.90 30.25
N PRO A 100 9.78 -11.72 30.49
CA PRO A 100 9.85 -12.58 31.66
C PRO A 100 9.80 -11.74 32.95
N PHE A 101 9.09 -12.22 33.97
CA PHE A 101 9.02 -11.49 35.24
C PHE A 101 8.88 -12.42 36.44
N ILE A 102 9.27 -11.90 37.60
CA ILE A 102 8.97 -12.50 38.91
C ILE A 102 8.05 -11.57 39.69
N VAL A 103 7.35 -12.11 40.69
CA VAL A 103 6.46 -11.34 41.56
C VAL A 103 7.12 -11.16 42.92
N ALA A 104 7.38 -9.92 43.32
CA ALA A 104 7.77 -9.58 44.68
C ALA A 104 6.50 -9.32 45.51
N LEU A 105 6.15 -10.27 46.37
CA LEU A 105 5.01 -10.17 47.26
C LEU A 105 5.44 -9.40 48.52
N ASN A 106 5.29 -8.09 48.47
CA ASN A 106 5.87 -7.14 49.41
C ASN A 106 4.97 -6.89 50.64
N LYS A 107 5.55 -6.30 51.68
CA LYS A 107 4.93 -5.90 52.96
C LYS A 107 4.52 -7.05 53.87
N ILE A 108 5.26 -8.17 53.85
CA ILE A 108 5.02 -9.30 54.78
C ILE A 108 5.14 -8.89 56.26
N ASP A 109 5.94 -7.86 56.55
CA ASP A 109 6.09 -7.26 57.88
C ASP A 109 4.79 -6.68 58.44
N ARG A 110 3.78 -6.43 57.60
CA ARG A 110 2.47 -5.93 58.01
C ARG A 110 1.47 -7.02 58.36
N ILE A 111 1.84 -8.30 58.22
CA ILE A 111 1.01 -9.40 58.70
C ILE A 111 0.91 -9.28 60.23
N TYR A 112 -0.30 -9.35 60.75
CA TYR A 112 -0.54 -9.18 62.18
C TYR A 112 0.19 -10.26 62.99
N GLY A 113 1.07 -9.84 63.89
CA GLY A 113 1.90 -10.75 64.70
C GLY A 113 3.19 -11.21 64.03
N TRP A 114 3.56 -10.66 62.86
CA TRP A 114 4.87 -10.92 62.24
C TRP A 114 6.00 -10.35 63.11
N GLU A 115 6.99 -11.19 63.42
CA GLU A 115 8.20 -10.81 64.13
C GLU A 115 9.36 -10.66 63.13
N PRO A 116 9.82 -9.42 62.84
CA PRO A 116 10.77 -9.18 61.77
C PRO A 116 12.20 -9.60 62.13
N ILE A 117 12.88 -10.27 61.19
CA ILE A 117 14.31 -10.63 61.30
C ILE A 117 15.08 -9.89 60.19
N PRO A 118 15.73 -8.74 60.49
CA PRO A 118 16.29 -7.87 59.47
C PRO A 118 17.25 -8.57 58.49
N ASP A 119 17.12 -8.24 57.20
CA ASP A 119 17.97 -8.70 56.08
C ASP A 119 18.12 -10.24 55.94
N ASN A 120 17.20 -11.02 56.51
CA ASN A 120 17.26 -12.49 56.51
C ASN A 120 16.57 -13.13 55.29
N ASP A 121 16.85 -14.41 55.03
CA ASP A 121 16.13 -15.19 54.03
C ASP A 121 14.69 -15.49 54.45
N PHE A 122 13.77 -15.49 53.49
CA PHE A 122 12.33 -15.59 53.78
C PHE A 122 11.96 -16.91 54.49
N ARG A 123 12.54 -18.04 54.07
CA ARG A 123 12.18 -19.36 54.62
C ARG A 123 12.57 -19.48 56.09
N SER A 124 13.79 -19.09 56.43
CA SER A 124 14.25 -19.07 57.82
C SER A 124 13.45 -18.09 58.67
N SER A 125 13.01 -16.96 58.10
CA SER A 125 12.13 -16.01 58.79
C SER A 125 10.74 -16.58 59.03
N LEU A 126 10.13 -17.25 58.04
CA LEU A 126 8.80 -17.86 58.14
C LEU A 126 8.77 -19.00 59.17
N GLU A 127 9.81 -19.84 59.20
CA GLU A 127 9.92 -20.98 60.13
C GLU A 127 9.93 -20.53 61.61
N LYS A 128 10.44 -19.33 61.89
CA LYS A 128 10.50 -18.75 63.24
C LYS A 128 9.21 -18.05 63.65
N GLN A 129 8.28 -17.81 62.73
CA GLN A 129 6.98 -17.20 63.05
C GLN A 129 6.08 -18.16 63.81
N SER A 130 5.12 -17.62 64.55
CA SER A 130 4.07 -18.42 65.18
C SER A 130 3.22 -19.15 64.11
N ARG A 131 2.66 -20.31 64.48
CA ARG A 131 1.80 -21.10 63.57
C ARG A 131 0.58 -20.33 63.05
N SER A 132 0.07 -19.38 63.84
CA SER A 132 -1.04 -18.51 63.42
C SER A 132 -0.62 -17.58 62.29
N VAL A 133 0.57 -16.98 62.40
CA VAL A 133 1.14 -16.06 61.39
C VAL A 133 1.47 -16.81 60.10
N GLN A 134 2.06 -18.01 60.20
CA GLN A 134 2.33 -18.87 59.04
C GLN A 134 1.04 -19.19 58.28
N ARG A 135 -0.02 -19.58 58.97
CA ARG A 135 -1.33 -19.86 58.36
C ARG A 135 -1.94 -18.62 57.69
N GLN A 136 -1.84 -17.47 58.36
CA GLN A 136 -2.33 -16.21 57.79
C GLN A 136 -1.57 -15.84 56.50
N PHE A 137 -0.26 -16.00 56.48
CA PHE A 137 0.57 -15.81 55.29
C PHE A 137 0.15 -16.77 54.15
N GLU A 138 -0.05 -18.06 54.45
CA GLU A 138 -0.51 -19.05 53.47
C GLU A 138 -1.89 -18.70 52.88
N ASP A 139 -2.83 -18.28 53.72
CA ASP A 139 -4.19 -17.92 53.29
C ASP A 139 -4.18 -16.67 52.38
N MET A 140 -3.38 -15.65 52.72
CA MET A 140 -3.20 -14.46 51.86
C MET A 140 -2.51 -14.82 50.54
N THR A 141 -1.47 -15.65 50.58
CA THR A 141 -0.75 -16.09 49.38
C THR A 141 -1.65 -16.89 48.44
N LYS A 142 -2.49 -17.79 48.96
CA LYS A 142 -3.47 -18.54 48.16
C LYS A 142 -4.48 -17.63 47.45
N LYS A 143 -4.95 -16.57 48.11
CA LYS A 143 -5.84 -15.58 47.48
C LYS A 143 -5.15 -14.90 46.30
N ILE A 144 -3.88 -14.52 46.46
CA ILE A 144 -3.11 -13.86 45.40
C ILE A 144 -2.84 -14.81 44.23
N ILE A 145 -2.48 -16.07 44.50
CA ILE A 145 -2.34 -17.10 43.47
C ILE A 145 -3.65 -17.27 42.68
N THR A 146 -4.80 -17.28 43.39
CA THR A 146 -6.12 -17.34 42.75
C THR A 146 -6.37 -16.13 41.85
N ALA A 147 -6.04 -14.92 42.32
CA ALA A 147 -6.20 -13.69 41.53
C ALA A 147 -5.31 -13.69 40.27
N PHE A 148 -4.08 -14.22 40.34
CA PHE A 148 -3.24 -14.40 39.15
C PHE A 148 -3.83 -15.44 38.17
N ALA A 149 -4.44 -16.51 38.68
CA ALA A 149 -5.11 -17.51 37.86
C ALA A 149 -6.33 -16.93 37.13
N GLU A 150 -7.09 -16.03 37.76
CA GLU A 150 -8.18 -15.26 37.11
C GLU A 150 -7.67 -14.38 35.96
N GLN A 151 -6.44 -13.88 36.06
CA GLN A 151 -5.76 -13.18 34.96
C GLN A 151 -5.11 -14.13 33.94
N GLY A 152 -5.29 -15.44 34.08
CA GLY A 152 -4.78 -16.46 33.17
C GLY A 152 -3.31 -16.84 33.36
N LEU A 153 -2.75 -16.63 34.55
CA LEU A 153 -1.36 -16.96 34.87
C LEU A 153 -1.27 -17.96 36.03
N ASN A 154 -0.49 -19.02 35.83
CA ASN A 154 -0.14 -19.93 36.91
C ASN A 154 1.00 -19.33 37.73
N ALA A 155 0.76 -19.05 39.00
CA ALA A 155 1.75 -18.51 39.91
C ALA A 155 1.94 -19.43 41.12
N VAL A 156 3.19 -19.60 41.57
CA VAL A 156 3.55 -20.43 42.72
C VAL A 156 4.68 -19.78 43.50
N LEU A 157 4.86 -20.16 44.76
CA LEU A 157 6.00 -19.70 45.56
C LEU A 157 7.32 -20.16 44.91
N TYR A 158 8.33 -19.29 44.96
CA TYR A 158 9.56 -19.48 44.19
C TYR A 158 10.28 -20.81 44.52
N TYR A 159 10.22 -21.27 45.78
CA TYR A 159 10.83 -22.52 46.23
C TYR A 159 10.00 -23.78 45.92
N GLU A 160 8.74 -23.62 45.52
CA GLU A 160 7.86 -24.72 45.06
C GLU A 160 7.87 -24.85 43.54
N ASN A 161 8.42 -23.85 42.84
CA ASN A 161 8.40 -23.79 41.38
C ASN A 161 9.37 -24.80 40.76
N LYS A 162 8.83 -25.89 40.20
CA LYS A 162 9.61 -26.87 39.42
C LYS A 162 9.73 -26.51 37.94
N SER A 163 8.93 -25.57 37.45
CA SER A 163 8.81 -25.24 36.03
C SER A 163 8.76 -23.72 35.81
N PHE A 164 9.92 -23.08 35.91
CA PHE A 164 10.12 -21.64 35.68
C PHE A 164 9.74 -21.15 34.27
N ALA A 165 9.44 -22.05 33.31
CA ALA A 165 8.99 -21.67 31.97
C ALA A 165 7.48 -21.46 31.88
N ARG A 166 6.71 -22.10 32.77
CA ARG A 166 5.24 -22.11 32.72
C ARG A 166 4.60 -21.38 33.89
N ASN A 167 5.32 -21.32 35.02
CA ASN A 167 4.79 -20.76 36.26
C ASN A 167 5.59 -19.52 36.67
N VAL A 168 4.86 -18.47 37.04
CA VAL A 168 5.41 -17.24 37.62
C VAL A 168 5.87 -17.52 39.06
N SER A 169 7.06 -17.07 39.40
CA SER A 169 7.63 -17.26 40.74
C SER A 169 7.25 -16.09 41.65
N ILE A 170 6.60 -16.39 42.77
CA ILE A 170 6.26 -15.43 43.82
C ILE A 170 7.34 -15.48 44.91
N VAL A 171 7.97 -14.35 45.18
CA VAL A 171 8.97 -14.16 46.23
C VAL A 171 8.40 -13.25 47.31
N PRO A 172 8.09 -13.77 48.51
CA PRO A 172 7.66 -12.95 49.63
C PRO A 172 8.80 -12.05 50.12
N THR A 173 8.51 -10.77 50.31
CA THR A 173 9.51 -9.75 50.64
C THR A 173 8.98 -8.71 51.62
N SER A 174 9.88 -8.10 52.38
CA SER A 174 9.64 -6.83 53.05
C SER A 174 10.68 -5.81 52.60
N ALA A 175 10.23 -4.75 51.93
CA ALA A 175 11.08 -3.63 51.56
C ALA A 175 11.61 -2.84 52.78
N VAL A 176 10.94 -2.93 53.93
CA VAL A 176 11.31 -2.23 55.17
C VAL A 176 12.35 -3.02 55.96
N THR A 177 12.08 -4.31 56.23
CA THR A 177 12.96 -5.14 57.07
C THR A 177 14.08 -5.78 56.27
N GLY A 178 13.96 -5.86 54.95
CA GLY A 178 14.92 -6.52 54.06
C GLY A 178 14.70 -8.03 53.93
N GLU A 179 13.72 -8.60 54.64
CA GLU A 179 13.41 -10.02 54.57
C GLU A 179 12.98 -10.44 53.16
N GLY A 180 13.50 -11.55 52.66
CA GLY A 180 13.19 -12.07 51.33
C GLY A 180 13.85 -11.33 50.15
N VAL A 181 14.47 -10.17 50.39
CA VAL A 181 15.30 -9.48 49.38
C VAL A 181 16.49 -10.36 48.95
N PRO A 182 17.19 -11.09 49.84
CA PRO A 182 18.21 -12.06 49.43
C PRO A 182 17.67 -13.12 48.47
N ASP A 183 16.50 -13.69 48.77
CA ASP A 183 15.82 -14.70 47.96
C ASP A 183 15.50 -14.17 46.55
N MET A 184 14.96 -12.95 46.48
CA MET A 184 14.60 -12.30 45.21
C MET A 184 15.82 -12.06 44.33
N ILE A 185 16.90 -11.50 44.89
CA ILE A 185 18.14 -11.25 44.15
C ILE A 185 18.76 -12.58 43.71
N MET A 186 18.80 -13.59 44.57
CA MET A 186 19.32 -14.91 44.23
C MET A 186 18.54 -15.55 43.08
N LEU A 187 17.21 -15.47 43.11
CA LEU A 187 16.36 -15.97 42.03
C LEU A 187 16.65 -15.25 40.71
N LEU A 188 16.80 -13.92 40.73
CA LEU A 188 17.14 -13.14 39.55
C LEU A 188 18.50 -13.54 38.97
N VAL A 189 19.52 -13.70 39.81
CA VAL A 189 20.87 -14.18 39.41
C VAL A 189 20.78 -15.57 38.77
N ASN A 190 20.02 -16.48 39.37
CA ASN A 190 19.87 -17.83 38.84
C ASN A 190 19.13 -17.86 37.50
N LEU A 191 18.02 -17.11 37.38
CA LEU A 191 17.25 -17.05 36.14
C LEU A 191 18.04 -16.42 35.00
N THR A 192 18.78 -15.33 35.27
CA THR A 192 19.59 -14.67 34.24
C THR A 192 20.74 -15.56 33.78
N GLN A 193 21.47 -16.19 34.70
CA GLN A 193 22.62 -17.03 34.37
C GLN A 193 22.25 -18.37 33.71
N GLN A 194 21.12 -18.98 34.07
CA GLN A 194 20.75 -20.32 33.57
C GLN A 194 19.88 -20.29 32.31
N ARG A 195 19.12 -19.22 32.10
CA ARG A 195 18.09 -19.16 31.03
C ARG A 195 18.20 -17.96 30.10
N MET A 196 19.04 -16.99 30.43
CA MET A 196 19.21 -15.78 29.62
C MET A 196 20.65 -15.61 29.15
N SER A 197 21.48 -16.67 29.19
CA SER A 197 22.87 -16.63 28.72
C SER A 197 22.99 -16.02 27.32
N ASP A 198 22.12 -16.45 26.40
CA ASP A 198 22.18 -16.04 24.99
C ASP A 198 21.83 -14.55 24.81
N ARG A 199 20.98 -13.99 25.69
CA ARG A 199 20.59 -12.57 25.68
C ARG A 199 21.56 -11.67 26.44
N LEU A 200 22.46 -12.26 27.23
CA LEU A 200 23.43 -11.57 28.07
C LEU A 200 24.87 -11.70 27.55
N MET A 201 25.07 -12.40 26.42
CA MET A 201 26.38 -12.47 25.77
C MET A 201 26.77 -11.07 25.26
N TYR A 202 28.02 -10.73 25.55
CA TYR A 202 28.60 -9.46 25.16
C TYR A 202 28.72 -9.38 23.64
N LEU A 203 28.19 -8.31 23.07
CA LEU A 203 28.36 -7.95 21.66
C LEU A 203 29.30 -6.74 21.61
N SER A 204 30.13 -6.69 20.59
CA SER A 204 30.98 -5.52 20.31
C SER A 204 30.17 -4.33 19.79
N GLU A 205 28.98 -4.58 19.23
CA GLU A 205 28.08 -3.55 18.74
C GLU A 205 27.41 -2.78 19.90
N LEU A 206 27.29 -1.47 19.72
CA LEU A 206 26.66 -0.58 20.69
C LEU A 206 25.15 -0.75 20.66
N GLU A 207 24.57 -1.14 21.79
CA GLU A 207 23.14 -1.07 22.00
C GLU A 207 22.86 -0.02 23.08
N CYS A 208 22.30 1.11 22.65
CA CYS A 208 22.04 2.25 23.51
C CYS A 208 20.66 2.83 23.22
N THR A 209 19.90 3.15 24.27
CA THR A 209 18.57 3.76 24.12
C THR A 209 18.43 5.00 24.98
N VAL A 210 17.85 6.06 24.41
CA VAL A 210 17.56 7.31 25.10
C VAL A 210 16.38 7.11 26.07
N LEU A 211 16.61 7.30 27.37
CA LEU A 211 15.56 7.29 28.38
C LEU A 211 14.81 8.61 28.44
N GLU A 212 15.53 9.71 28.64
CA GLU A 212 14.96 11.04 28.92
C GLU A 212 15.88 12.14 28.41
N VAL A 213 15.29 13.29 28.05
CA VAL A 213 15.99 14.51 27.67
C VAL A 213 15.79 15.55 28.79
N LYS A 214 16.87 16.09 29.34
CA LYS A 214 16.84 17.01 30.50
C LYS A 214 17.77 18.19 30.30
N VAL A 215 17.28 19.37 30.67
CA VAL A 215 18.12 20.57 30.77
C VAL A 215 18.73 20.64 32.17
N ILE A 216 20.05 20.72 32.26
CA ILE A 216 20.80 20.84 33.51
C ILE A 216 21.59 22.13 33.51
N GLU A 217 21.49 22.86 34.63
CA GLU A 217 22.25 24.10 34.84
C GLU A 217 23.76 23.84 34.76
N GLY A 218 24.45 24.61 33.91
CA GLY A 218 25.90 24.47 33.65
C GLY A 218 26.28 23.44 32.59
N LEU A 219 25.41 22.48 32.24
CA LEU A 219 25.67 21.46 31.21
C LEU A 219 24.81 21.63 29.94
N GLY A 220 23.76 22.44 29.99
CA GLY A 220 22.83 22.59 28.87
C GLY A 220 21.87 21.41 28.77
N THR A 221 21.41 21.09 27.56
CA THR A 221 20.58 19.91 27.31
C THR A 221 21.43 18.64 27.38
N THR A 222 20.96 17.67 28.14
CA THR A 222 21.58 16.37 28.35
C THR A 222 20.58 15.26 28.05
N ILE A 223 21.08 14.09 27.66
CA ILE A 223 20.25 12.90 27.52
C ILE A 223 20.68 11.83 28.52
N ASP A 224 19.70 11.22 29.17
CA ASP A 224 19.88 10.03 29.99
C ASP A 224 19.71 8.83 29.08
N VAL A 225 20.71 7.96 29.02
CA VAL A 225 20.71 6.76 28.17
C VAL A 225 20.97 5.51 28.99
N VAL A 226 20.46 4.38 28.50
CA VAL A 226 20.83 3.05 29.02
C VAL A 226 21.63 2.34 27.94
N LEU A 227 22.82 1.94 28.33
CA LEU A 227 23.71 1.12 27.52
C LEU A 227 23.48 -0.34 27.88
N SER A 228 22.88 -1.13 26.99
CA SER A 228 22.66 -2.57 27.17
C SER A 228 23.84 -3.40 26.68
N ASN A 229 24.52 -2.96 25.62
CA ASN A 229 25.70 -3.62 25.06
C ASN A 229 26.70 -2.62 24.46
N GLY A 230 27.94 -3.07 24.25
CA GLY A 230 29.01 -2.25 23.67
C GLY A 230 29.74 -1.32 24.65
N ILE A 231 30.50 -0.39 24.09
CA ILE A 231 31.34 0.60 24.78
C ILE A 231 31.09 1.96 24.13
N LEU A 232 31.05 3.01 24.95
CA LEU A 232 30.90 4.39 24.49
C LEU A 232 32.07 5.23 24.99
N HIS A 233 32.65 6.05 24.12
CA HIS A 233 33.81 6.89 24.44
C HIS A 233 33.46 8.39 24.38
N GLU A 234 34.13 9.18 25.23
CA GLU A 234 34.08 10.64 25.15
C GLU A 234 34.72 11.11 23.83
N GLY A 235 34.06 12.01 23.12
CA GLY A 235 34.51 12.51 21.82
C GLY A 235 34.00 11.73 20.62
N GLU A 236 33.30 10.61 20.80
CA GLU A 236 32.65 9.91 19.70
C GLU A 236 31.47 10.71 19.13
N LYS A 237 31.23 10.53 17.84
CA LYS A 237 30.07 11.08 17.14
C LYS A 237 28.91 10.10 17.27
N ILE A 238 27.75 10.60 17.65
CA ILE A 238 26.53 9.81 17.87
C ILE A 238 25.39 10.31 16.99
N VAL A 239 24.51 9.38 16.64
CA VAL A 239 23.29 9.64 15.86
C VAL A 239 22.06 9.22 16.68
N VAL A 240 21.09 10.12 16.82
CA VAL A 240 19.83 9.90 17.55
C VAL A 240 18.63 10.48 16.78
N CYS A 241 17.43 9.91 16.95
CA CYS A 241 16.22 10.50 16.35
C CYS A 241 15.91 11.84 16.99
N GLY A 242 15.59 12.84 16.17
CA GLY A 242 15.04 14.11 16.61
C GLY A 242 13.63 14.38 16.04
N LEU A 243 12.91 15.30 16.68
CA LEU A 243 11.57 15.74 16.24
C LEU A 243 11.55 16.35 14.82
N ASN A 244 12.70 16.86 14.37
CA ASN A 244 12.87 17.52 13.07
C ASN A 244 13.71 16.69 12.08
N GLY A 245 13.92 15.40 12.38
CA GLY A 245 14.87 14.54 11.67
C GLY A 245 16.00 14.05 12.58
N PRO A 246 16.89 13.19 12.07
CA PRO A 246 18.00 12.64 12.83
C PRO A 246 19.00 13.73 13.25
N ILE A 247 19.58 13.56 14.43
CA ILE A 247 20.53 14.48 15.05
C ILE A 247 21.88 13.79 15.11
N VAL A 248 22.88 14.36 14.44
CA VAL A 248 24.28 13.92 14.51
C VAL A 248 25.05 14.90 15.38
N THR A 249 25.67 14.42 16.45
CA THR A 249 26.36 15.28 17.41
C THR A 249 27.54 14.58 18.07
N GLN A 250 28.49 15.35 18.62
CA GLN A 250 29.69 14.79 19.25
C GLN A 250 29.57 14.82 20.77
N ILE A 251 29.89 13.70 21.42
CA ILE A 251 29.86 13.56 22.88
C ILE A 251 30.92 14.48 23.50
N ARG A 252 30.49 15.43 24.33
CA ARG A 252 31.38 16.30 25.11
C ARG A 252 31.79 15.67 26.43
N ALA A 253 30.88 14.94 27.09
CA ALA A 253 31.16 14.29 28.36
C ALA A 253 30.23 13.11 28.61
N LEU A 254 30.78 12.06 29.22
CA LEU A 254 30.05 10.91 29.75
C LEU A 254 30.04 11.00 31.28
N LEU A 255 28.84 11.01 31.86
CA LEU A 255 28.64 11.23 33.28
C LEU A 255 27.87 10.06 33.90
N THR A 256 28.33 9.64 35.08
CA THR A 256 27.61 8.65 35.91
C THR A 256 27.46 9.18 37.33
N PRO A 257 26.44 8.70 38.07
CA PRO A 257 26.36 8.97 39.50
C PRO A 257 27.45 8.18 40.24
N GLN A 258 27.77 8.58 41.47
CA GLN A 258 28.62 7.79 42.35
C GLN A 258 28.04 6.37 42.55
N PRO A 259 28.88 5.33 42.72
CA PRO A 259 28.40 3.96 42.94
C PRO A 259 27.36 3.88 44.07
N LEU A 260 26.33 3.05 43.89
CA LEU A 260 25.18 2.89 44.79
C LEU A 260 24.29 4.14 44.95
N ARG A 261 24.56 5.23 44.22
CA ARG A 261 23.68 6.38 44.09
C ARG A 261 22.99 6.39 42.73
N GLU A 262 21.86 7.05 42.71
CA GLU A 262 20.98 7.11 41.55
C GLU A 262 21.19 8.39 40.73
N LEU A 263 20.99 8.29 39.41
CA LEU A 263 21.16 9.37 38.43
C LEU A 263 20.32 10.64 38.74
N ARG A 264 19.23 10.49 39.50
CA ARG A 264 18.26 11.55 39.83
C ARG A 264 18.69 12.43 41.00
N ILE A 265 19.62 11.98 41.84
CA ILE A 265 20.06 12.72 43.03
C ILE A 265 21.19 13.67 42.66
N LYS A 266 21.01 14.98 42.91
CA LYS A 266 22.06 16.00 42.75
C LYS A 266 23.29 15.59 43.57
N SER A 267 24.32 15.14 42.88
CA SER A 267 25.60 14.73 43.44
C SER A 267 26.71 15.09 42.45
N ALA A 268 27.95 15.13 42.92
CA ALA A 268 29.09 15.30 42.03
C ALA A 268 29.14 14.12 41.05
N TYR A 269 28.97 14.41 39.75
CA TYR A 269 29.06 13.41 38.70
C TYR A 269 30.50 12.91 38.56
N VAL A 270 30.64 11.61 38.27
CA VAL A 270 31.92 11.03 37.87
C VAL A 270 32.00 11.12 36.35
N HIS A 271 33.05 11.80 35.87
CA HIS A 271 33.38 11.88 34.46
C HIS A 271 34.13 10.62 34.04
N HIS A 272 33.74 10.06 32.89
CA HIS A 272 34.37 8.89 32.31
C HIS A 272 34.89 9.20 30.92
N LYS A 273 36.08 8.67 30.60
CA LYS A 273 36.61 8.67 29.22
C LYS A 273 35.97 7.59 28.36
N GLU A 274 35.58 6.48 28.98
CA GLU A 274 34.87 5.38 28.36
C GLU A 274 33.93 4.75 29.36
N VAL A 275 32.79 4.24 28.89
CA VAL A 275 31.81 3.50 29.70
C VAL A 275 31.44 2.21 28.98
N LYS A 276 31.37 1.11 29.74
CA LYS A 276 31.04 -0.22 29.23
C LYS A 276 29.68 -0.68 29.73
N ALA A 277 28.93 -1.35 28.87
CA ALA A 277 27.64 -1.92 29.21
C ALA A 277 27.72 -3.00 30.30
N ALA A 278 26.68 -3.24 31.12
CA ALA A 278 25.38 -2.57 31.12
C ALA A 278 25.31 -1.45 32.18
N LEU A 279 25.12 -0.19 31.75
CA LEU A 279 25.17 0.98 32.63
C LEU A 279 24.24 2.10 32.16
N GLY A 280 23.62 2.82 33.10
CA GLY A 280 22.94 4.08 32.83
C GLY A 280 23.93 5.24 32.80
N VAL A 281 23.96 5.98 31.70
CA VAL A 281 24.94 7.05 31.45
C VAL A 281 24.21 8.32 31.09
N LYS A 282 24.68 9.47 31.57
CA LYS A 282 24.22 10.78 31.13
C LYS A 282 25.22 11.34 30.13
N ILE A 283 24.72 11.68 28.94
CA ILE A 283 25.51 12.22 27.84
C ILE A 283 25.27 13.72 27.74
N VAL A 284 26.35 14.47 27.61
CA VAL A 284 26.35 15.90 27.30
C VAL A 284 26.84 16.08 25.87
N ALA A 285 26.01 16.63 24.99
CA ALA A 285 26.36 16.94 23.60
C ALA A 285 25.53 18.15 23.10
N PRO A 286 25.98 18.87 22.06
CA PRO A 286 25.17 19.94 21.46
C PRO A 286 23.93 19.41 20.73
N ASP A 287 22.94 20.28 20.54
CA ASP A 287 21.76 20.09 19.70
C ASP A 287 20.81 18.94 20.12
N LEU A 288 20.88 18.52 21.39
CA LEU A 288 20.03 17.44 21.94
C LEU A 288 18.62 17.90 22.37
N GLU A 289 18.25 19.18 22.22
CA GLU A 289 16.96 19.74 22.65
C GLU A 289 15.76 19.01 22.05
N LYS A 290 15.92 18.51 20.83
CA LYS A 290 14.85 17.89 20.05
C LYS A 290 14.99 16.37 19.97
N ALA A 291 15.91 15.77 20.73
CA ALA A 291 16.08 14.32 20.76
C ALA A 291 14.80 13.63 21.25
N ILE A 292 14.48 12.48 20.66
CA ILE A 292 13.27 11.72 21.00
C ILE A 292 13.62 10.66 22.04
N ALA A 293 12.92 10.68 23.17
CA ALA A 293 13.02 9.61 24.15
C ALA A 293 12.47 8.28 23.59
N GLY A 294 13.17 7.19 23.89
CA GLY A 294 12.96 5.87 23.31
C GLY A 294 13.71 5.63 22.00
N SER A 295 14.37 6.64 21.43
CA SER A 295 15.24 6.47 20.26
C SER A 295 16.42 5.57 20.56
N ARG A 296 16.80 4.75 19.57
CA ARG A 296 18.15 4.16 19.54
C ARG A 296 19.19 5.27 19.42
N LEU A 297 20.37 5.01 19.99
CA LEU A 297 21.55 5.83 19.84
C LEU A 297 22.64 4.97 19.20
N LEU A 298 23.10 5.39 18.03
CA LEU A 298 24.19 4.75 17.31
C LEU A 298 25.46 5.59 17.44
N VAL A 299 26.62 4.94 17.45
CA VAL A 299 27.93 5.60 17.33
C VAL A 299 28.37 5.53 15.88
N CYS A 300 28.83 6.65 15.35
CA CYS A 300 29.43 6.74 14.03
C CYS A 300 30.93 6.45 14.14
N GLY A 301 31.34 5.29 13.63
CA GLY A 301 32.73 4.91 13.48
C GLY A 301 33.42 5.67 12.34
N PRO A 302 34.75 5.50 12.21
CA PRO A 302 35.54 6.18 11.17
C PRO A 302 35.28 5.67 9.74
N ASP A 303 34.80 4.44 9.60
CA ASP A 303 34.48 3.80 8.31
C ASP A 303 32.97 3.78 8.02
N ASP A 304 32.15 4.31 8.94
CA ASP A 304 30.69 4.32 8.82
C ASP A 304 30.22 5.55 8.04
N ASP A 305 29.17 5.38 7.23
CA ASP A 305 28.51 6.50 6.56
C ASP A 305 27.49 7.15 7.53
N GLU A 306 27.65 8.45 7.79
CA GLU A 306 26.75 9.21 8.66
C GLU A 306 25.30 9.18 8.14
N ASP A 307 25.11 9.22 6.82
CA ASP A 307 23.78 9.23 6.20
C ASP A 307 23.08 7.87 6.38
N ASP A 308 23.81 6.77 6.27
CA ASP A 308 23.27 5.41 6.51
C ASP A 308 22.82 5.25 7.98
N LEU A 309 23.61 5.76 8.93
CA LEU A 309 23.25 5.73 10.36
C LEU A 309 22.05 6.64 10.67
N MET A 310 21.94 7.78 9.99
CA MET A 310 20.79 8.68 10.10
C MET A 310 19.51 8.00 9.61
N ASP A 311 19.58 7.27 8.49
CA ASP A 311 18.46 6.49 7.96
C ASP A 311 18.14 5.28 8.84
N GLU A 312 19.14 4.59 9.38
CA GLU A 312 18.95 3.44 10.26
C GLU A 312 18.22 3.83 11.55
N VAL A 313 18.63 4.95 12.16
CA VAL A 313 17.97 5.48 13.37
C VAL A 313 16.52 5.87 13.07
N MET A 314 16.24 6.40 11.87
CA MET A 314 14.87 6.77 11.45
C MET A 314 14.03 5.60 10.92
N ALA A 315 14.62 4.43 10.70
CA ALA A 315 13.92 3.24 10.21
C ALA A 315 12.82 2.78 11.19
N ASP A 316 13.03 2.96 12.51
CA ASP A 316 12.05 2.60 13.53
C ASP A 316 10.77 3.46 13.41
N LEU A 317 10.94 4.77 13.19
CA LEU A 317 9.82 5.69 12.93
C LEU A 317 9.12 5.34 11.60
N THR A 318 9.89 5.01 10.57
CA THR A 318 9.38 4.61 9.26
C THR A 318 8.59 3.30 9.32
N THR A 319 9.02 2.38 10.18
CA THR A 319 8.31 1.12 10.43
C THR A 319 6.95 1.38 11.08
N LEU A 320 6.87 2.31 12.04
CA LEU A 320 5.60 2.72 12.62
C LEU A 320 4.68 3.40 11.59
N LEU A 321 5.22 4.15 10.63
CA LEU A 321 4.44 4.74 9.54
C LEU A 321 3.73 3.69 8.66
N ASN A 322 4.25 2.45 8.59
CA ASN A 322 3.58 1.37 7.85
C ASN A 322 2.29 0.88 8.51
N SER A 323 2.04 1.21 9.78
CA SER A 323 0.79 0.88 10.48
C SER A 323 -0.39 1.78 10.06
N ILE A 324 -0.13 2.84 9.30
CA ILE A 324 -1.12 3.79 8.81
C ILE A 324 -1.94 3.18 7.67
N ASP A 325 -3.25 3.42 7.70
CA ASP A 325 -4.17 3.06 6.64
C ASP A 325 -3.90 3.87 5.36
N LYS A 326 -3.51 3.16 4.30
CA LYS A 326 -3.17 3.73 2.99
C LYS A 326 -4.39 4.22 2.21
N SER A 327 -5.61 3.91 2.64
CA SER A 327 -6.83 4.49 2.06
C SER A 327 -7.01 5.97 2.42
N GLY A 328 -6.21 6.47 3.38
CA GLY A 328 -6.35 7.81 3.93
C GLY A 328 -7.70 8.01 4.61
N ARG A 329 -8.23 6.98 5.28
CA ARG A 329 -9.41 7.03 6.17
C ARG A 329 -8.94 6.59 7.55
N GLY A 330 -9.10 7.43 8.57
CA GLY A 330 -8.66 7.09 9.93
C GLY A 330 -8.43 8.30 10.82
N VAL A 331 -8.23 8.04 12.11
CA VAL A 331 -7.92 9.08 13.11
C VAL A 331 -6.46 9.53 13.02
N CYS A 332 -6.18 10.77 13.41
CA CYS A 332 -4.81 11.24 13.59
C CYS A 332 -4.35 11.00 15.03
N VAL A 333 -3.11 10.56 15.22
CA VAL A 333 -2.55 10.19 16.52
C VAL A 333 -1.29 11.00 16.80
N GLN A 334 -1.20 11.54 18.01
CA GLN A 334 -0.04 12.26 18.52
C GLN A 334 0.39 11.66 19.86
N ALA A 335 1.69 11.40 20.05
CA ALA A 335 2.23 10.88 21.30
C ALA A 335 3.56 11.54 21.70
N SER A 336 3.93 11.47 22.97
CA SER A 336 5.13 12.13 23.50
C SER A 336 6.45 11.46 23.13
N THR A 337 6.45 10.14 22.95
CA THR A 337 7.65 9.32 22.71
C THR A 337 7.38 8.21 21.71
N LEU A 338 8.44 7.61 21.17
CA LEU A 338 8.31 6.52 20.20
C LEU A 338 7.57 5.30 20.81
N GLY A 339 7.93 4.92 22.03
CA GLY A 339 7.30 3.78 22.71
C GLY A 339 5.85 4.02 23.12
N SER A 340 5.48 5.27 23.45
CA SER A 340 4.07 5.61 23.72
C SER A 340 3.23 5.63 22.45
N LEU A 341 3.83 6.04 21.32
CA LEU A 341 3.17 5.97 20.01
C LEU A 341 2.92 4.53 19.59
N GLU A 342 3.91 3.66 19.69
CA GLU A 342 3.81 2.23 19.36
C GLU A 342 2.68 1.55 20.14
N ALA A 343 2.65 1.72 21.48
CA ALA A 343 1.64 1.14 22.34
C ALA A 343 0.21 1.61 21.98
N LEU A 344 0.05 2.89 21.65
CA LEU A 344 -1.24 3.45 21.24
C LEU A 344 -1.69 2.90 19.88
N LEU A 345 -0.78 2.73 18.93
CA LEU A 345 -1.09 2.18 17.61
C LEU A 345 -1.50 0.70 17.67
N ASP A 346 -0.79 -0.10 18.46
CA ASP A 346 -1.17 -1.51 18.67
C ASP A 346 -2.54 -1.64 19.34
N PHE A 347 -2.83 -0.77 20.32
CA PHE A 347 -4.13 -0.71 20.95
C PHE A 347 -5.26 -0.35 19.95
N LEU A 348 -5.06 0.70 19.14
CA LEU A 348 -6.05 1.12 18.12
C LEU A 348 -6.27 0.04 17.07
N LYS A 349 -5.21 -0.66 16.65
CA LYS A 349 -5.27 -1.79 15.72
C LYS A 349 -6.10 -2.95 16.30
N SER A 350 -5.89 -3.31 17.56
CA SER A 350 -6.70 -4.35 18.25
C SER A 350 -8.17 -3.95 18.34
N SER A 351 -8.43 -2.65 18.49
CA SER A 351 -9.77 -2.05 18.57
C SER A 351 -10.42 -1.81 17.20
N LYS A 352 -9.76 -2.18 16.10
CA LYS A 352 -10.21 -1.97 14.72
C LYS A 352 -10.48 -0.50 14.36
N ILE A 353 -9.75 0.42 14.99
CA ILE A 353 -9.81 1.85 14.66
C ILE A 353 -8.71 2.15 13.64
N PRO A 354 -9.06 2.59 12.41
CA PRO A 354 -8.06 2.91 11.41
C PRO A 354 -7.35 4.23 11.75
N VAL A 355 -6.05 4.27 11.54
CA VAL A 355 -5.19 5.44 11.79
C VAL A 355 -4.73 6.00 10.45
N SER A 356 -4.94 7.29 10.20
CA SER A 356 -4.58 7.96 8.94
C SER A 356 -3.30 8.78 9.03
N GLY A 357 -2.85 9.11 10.25
CA GLY A 357 -1.64 9.89 10.44
C GLY A 357 -1.11 9.76 11.86
N ILE A 358 0.22 9.69 11.99
CA ILE A 358 0.92 9.69 13.26
C ILE A 358 1.91 10.84 13.30
N ASN A 359 2.26 11.32 14.48
CA ASN A 359 3.36 12.28 14.71
C ASN A 359 3.75 12.26 16.21
N ILE A 360 4.95 12.76 16.54
CA ILE A 360 5.51 12.76 17.90
C ILE A 360 5.70 14.21 18.38
N GLY A 361 5.44 14.46 19.66
CA GLY A 361 5.58 15.77 20.30
C GLY A 361 4.27 16.57 20.36
N PRO A 362 4.31 17.87 20.68
CA PRO A 362 3.10 18.68 20.85
C PRO A 362 2.25 18.77 19.56
N VAL A 363 0.95 19.00 19.70
CA VAL A 363 0.05 19.19 18.54
C VAL A 363 0.15 20.62 18.02
N HIS A 364 0.39 20.76 16.72
CA HIS A 364 0.53 22.03 16.02
C HIS A 364 -0.58 22.21 14.97
N LYS A 365 -0.72 23.43 14.41
CA LYS A 365 -1.72 23.74 13.37
C LYS A 365 -1.67 22.78 12.17
N LYS A 366 -0.47 22.35 11.77
CA LYS A 366 -0.27 21.39 10.66
C LYS A 366 -0.98 20.06 10.91
N ASP A 367 -1.02 19.60 12.16
CA ASP A 367 -1.62 18.32 12.54
C ASP A 367 -3.15 18.42 12.49
N VAL A 368 -3.70 19.57 12.91
CA VAL A 368 -5.13 19.91 12.79
C VAL A 368 -5.56 19.98 11.34
N MET A 369 -4.79 20.65 10.48
CA MET A 369 -5.07 20.71 9.04
C MET A 369 -5.05 19.33 8.37
N ARG A 370 -4.15 18.43 8.80
CA ARG A 370 -4.12 17.05 8.31
C ARG A 370 -5.40 16.30 8.71
N ALA A 371 -5.83 16.41 9.96
CA ALA A 371 -7.06 15.80 10.45
C ALA A 371 -8.32 16.37 9.78
N ALA A 372 -8.30 17.64 9.38
CA ALA A 372 -9.41 18.30 8.70
C ALA A 372 -9.83 17.61 7.40
N THR A 373 -8.89 16.98 6.70
CA THR A 373 -9.16 16.24 5.47
C THR A 373 -10.18 15.10 5.68
N MET A 374 -10.37 14.63 6.92
CA MET A 374 -11.35 13.59 7.24
C MET A 374 -12.78 14.12 7.35
N LEU A 375 -13.00 15.43 7.51
CA LEU A 375 -14.34 16.00 7.62
C LEU A 375 -15.22 15.70 6.40
N GLU A 376 -14.63 15.70 5.21
CA GLU A 376 -15.32 15.40 3.95
C GLU A 376 -15.50 13.89 3.70
N LYS A 377 -14.55 13.07 4.17
CA LYS A 377 -14.56 11.62 3.92
C LYS A 377 -15.39 10.84 4.93
N ALA A 378 -15.14 11.08 6.21
CA ALA A 378 -15.68 10.33 7.33
C ALA A 378 -15.65 11.22 8.59
N LYS A 379 -16.71 12.02 8.77
CA LYS A 379 -16.84 12.97 9.89
C LYS A 379 -16.64 12.33 11.26
N GLU A 380 -17.02 11.05 11.42
CA GLU A 380 -16.85 10.30 12.66
C GLU A 380 -15.37 9.99 13.01
N LEU A 381 -14.46 10.09 12.04
CA LEU A 381 -13.02 9.88 12.21
C LEU A 381 -12.22 11.19 12.19
N ALA A 382 -12.90 12.34 12.07
CA ALA A 382 -12.28 13.66 12.01
C ALA A 382 -11.88 14.18 13.40
N CYS A 383 -10.91 13.51 14.02
CA CYS A 383 -10.40 13.85 15.35
C CYS A 383 -8.90 13.57 15.49
N ILE A 384 -8.30 14.15 16.52
CA ILE A 384 -6.90 13.89 16.93
C ILE A 384 -6.89 13.26 18.33
N LEU A 385 -6.20 12.14 18.45
CA LEU A 385 -5.91 11.47 19.73
C LEU A 385 -4.55 11.94 20.23
N CYS A 386 -4.54 12.72 21.30
CA CYS A 386 -3.37 13.35 21.90
C CYS A 386 -2.98 12.61 23.19
N PHE A 387 -1.99 11.72 23.10
CA PHE A 387 -1.53 10.92 24.23
C PHE A 387 -0.31 11.53 24.90
N ASP A 388 -0.49 12.02 26.13
CA ASP A 388 0.59 12.58 26.96
C ASP A 388 1.35 13.74 26.25
N VAL A 389 0.63 14.54 25.46
CA VAL A 389 1.21 15.66 24.70
C VAL A 389 0.44 16.95 24.94
N THR A 390 1.19 18.05 24.97
CA THR A 390 0.59 19.38 24.99
C THR A 390 0.03 19.74 23.63
N VAL A 391 -0.99 20.59 23.64
CA VAL A 391 -1.59 21.15 22.42
C VAL A 391 -1.27 22.63 22.39
N ASP A 392 -0.72 23.09 21.27
CA ASP A 392 -0.46 24.50 21.06
C ASP A 392 -1.78 25.28 21.01
N LYS A 393 -1.85 26.44 21.67
CA LYS A 393 -3.08 27.25 21.77
C LYS A 393 -3.65 27.62 20.40
N ASP A 394 -2.74 27.79 19.45
CA ASP A 394 -3.02 28.24 18.10
C ASP A 394 -3.56 27.07 17.25
N ALA A 395 -3.20 25.82 17.61
CA ALA A 395 -3.82 24.60 17.08
C ALA A 395 -5.20 24.34 17.69
N GLU A 396 -5.38 24.59 18.99
CA GLU A 396 -6.66 24.42 19.69
C GLU A 396 -7.75 25.33 19.11
N ARG A 397 -7.43 26.62 18.91
CA ARG A 397 -8.35 27.57 18.24
C ARG A 397 -8.74 27.11 16.83
N LEU A 398 -7.77 26.65 16.03
CA LEU A 398 -8.03 26.17 14.67
C LEU A 398 -8.91 24.91 14.68
N ALA A 399 -8.71 24.01 15.64
CA ALA A 399 -9.52 22.80 15.77
C ALA A 399 -10.98 23.15 16.11
N GLU A 400 -11.22 24.13 16.98
CA GLU A 400 -12.56 24.64 17.28
C GLU A 400 -13.22 25.29 16.05
N GLU A 401 -12.50 26.13 15.31
CA GLU A 401 -13.01 26.79 14.09
C GLU A 401 -13.40 25.78 13.00
N MET A 402 -12.64 24.69 12.86
CA MET A 402 -12.88 23.66 11.84
C MET A 402 -13.81 22.54 12.30
N GLY A 403 -14.20 22.50 13.58
CA GLY A 403 -15.04 21.44 14.14
C GLY A 403 -14.32 20.09 14.30
N ILE A 404 -13.01 20.11 14.54
CA ILE A 404 -12.17 18.92 14.77
C ILE A 404 -12.03 18.69 16.27
N ARG A 405 -12.36 17.49 16.74
CA ARG A 405 -12.27 17.18 18.17
C ARG A 405 -10.85 16.74 18.56
N LEU A 406 -10.30 17.37 19.59
CA LEU A 406 -9.02 16.99 20.20
C LEU A 406 -9.29 16.20 21.49
N PHE A 407 -8.87 14.94 21.54
CA PHE A 407 -8.96 14.13 22.75
C PHE A 407 -7.60 14.12 23.43
N LYS A 408 -7.51 14.72 24.62
CA LYS A 408 -6.27 14.78 25.41
C LYS A 408 -6.41 13.82 26.59
N ALA A 409 -5.48 12.87 26.74
CA ALA A 409 -5.37 12.09 27.97
C ALA A 409 -3.97 11.52 28.16
N ASP A 410 -3.64 11.24 29.41
CA ASP A 410 -2.35 10.66 29.81
C ASP A 410 -2.43 9.12 29.94
N ILE A 411 -3.63 8.56 29.75
CA ILE A 411 -3.93 7.12 29.81
C ILE A 411 -4.66 6.70 28.52
N ILE A 412 -4.16 5.64 27.86
CA ILE A 412 -4.66 5.17 26.56
C ILE A 412 -6.16 4.84 26.59
N TYR A 413 -6.63 4.20 27.67
CA TYR A 413 -8.04 3.80 27.79
C TYR A 413 -8.99 4.99 27.85
N HIS A 414 -8.63 6.08 28.52
CA HIS A 414 -9.46 7.28 28.56
C HIS A 414 -9.60 7.95 27.20
N LEU A 415 -8.54 7.93 26.36
CA LEU A 415 -8.64 8.36 24.97
C LEU A 415 -9.64 7.51 24.18
N PHE A 416 -9.59 6.20 24.37
CA PHE A 416 -10.48 5.26 23.69
C PHE A 416 -11.94 5.42 24.12
N ASP A 417 -12.20 5.52 25.42
CA ASP A 417 -13.54 5.71 25.95
C ASP A 417 -14.16 7.02 25.41
N ALA A 418 -13.38 8.10 25.42
CA ALA A 418 -13.79 9.39 24.90
C ALA A 418 -14.05 9.36 23.38
N PHE A 419 -13.18 8.70 22.61
CA PHE A 419 -13.36 8.52 21.17
C PHE A 419 -14.61 7.67 20.85
N THR A 420 -14.81 6.57 21.57
CA THR A 420 -15.94 5.65 21.34
C THR A 420 -17.26 6.33 21.67
N ALA A 421 -17.33 7.11 22.75
CA ALA A 421 -18.50 7.91 23.10
C ALA A 421 -18.85 8.91 21.99
N TYR A 422 -17.85 9.63 21.47
CA TYR A 422 -18.02 10.58 20.36
C TYR A 422 -18.49 9.91 19.06
N ASN A 423 -17.87 8.78 18.69
CA ASN A 423 -18.23 8.05 17.48
C ASN A 423 -19.69 7.56 17.54
N ASN A 424 -20.13 7.05 18.70
CA ASN A 424 -21.51 6.64 18.91
C ASN A 424 -22.50 7.82 18.78
N GLU A 425 -22.16 8.99 19.33
CA GLU A 425 -22.98 10.20 19.22
C GLU A 425 -23.15 10.66 17.76
N ILE A 426 -22.05 10.70 16.98
CA ILE A 426 -22.08 11.09 15.57
C ILE A 426 -22.87 10.07 14.73
N MET A 427 -22.71 8.78 15.00
CA MET A 427 -23.45 7.73 14.30
C MET A 427 -24.95 7.80 14.60
N GLU A 428 -25.34 8.11 15.84
CA GLU A 428 -26.75 8.32 16.21
C GLU A 428 -27.33 9.57 15.54
N ALA A 429 -26.56 10.66 15.44
CA ALA A 429 -26.98 11.86 14.73
C ALA A 429 -27.23 11.60 13.23
N LYS A 430 -26.28 10.93 12.56
CA LYS A 430 -26.45 10.48 11.16
C LYS A 430 -27.69 9.61 10.97
N ARG A 431 -27.97 8.74 11.94
CA ARG A 431 -29.16 7.89 11.93
C ARG A 431 -30.45 8.70 12.03
N LYS A 432 -30.50 9.72 12.89
CA LYS A 432 -31.67 10.62 13.02
C LYS A 432 -31.91 11.42 11.74
N ASP A 433 -30.86 11.90 11.09
CA ASP A 433 -30.95 12.66 9.83
C ASP A 433 -31.42 11.79 8.65
N ALA A 434 -31.07 10.50 8.63
CA ALA A 434 -31.47 9.57 7.56
C ALA A 434 -32.91 9.01 7.73
N ALA A 435 -33.49 9.09 8.92
CA ALA A 435 -34.79 8.49 9.25
C ALA A 435 -35.96 8.92 8.33
N PRO A 436 -36.09 10.19 7.87
CA PRO A 436 -37.19 10.62 7.00
C PRO A 436 -37.14 10.05 5.58
N GLN A 437 -35.98 9.56 5.13
CA GLN A 437 -35.78 8.99 3.80
C GLN A 437 -36.01 7.47 3.78
N ALA A 438 -36.17 6.86 4.95
CA ALA A 438 -36.43 5.43 5.09
C ALA A 438 -37.89 5.11 4.76
N VAL A 439 -38.10 4.25 3.75
CA VAL A 439 -39.43 3.75 3.36
C VAL A 439 -39.57 2.30 3.81
N TRP A 440 -40.58 2.04 4.63
CA TRP A 440 -40.88 0.70 5.12
C TRP A 440 -41.70 -0.09 4.09
N PRO A 441 -41.37 -1.38 3.86
CA PRO A 441 -42.04 -2.17 2.84
C PRO A 441 -43.46 -2.54 3.28
N CYS A 442 -44.43 -2.36 2.39
CA CYS A 442 -45.79 -2.89 2.57
C CYS A 442 -46.45 -3.30 1.26
N ARG A 443 -47.34 -4.29 1.35
CA ARG A 443 -48.19 -4.78 0.26
C ARG A 443 -49.64 -4.85 0.73
N LEU A 444 -50.53 -4.22 -0.02
CA LEU A 444 -51.90 -3.94 0.39
C LEU A 444 -52.89 -4.40 -0.68
N LYS A 445 -54.06 -4.84 -0.22
CA LYS A 445 -55.20 -5.17 -1.09
C LYS A 445 -56.38 -4.25 -0.79
N THR A 446 -57.01 -3.71 -1.82
CA THR A 446 -58.17 -2.82 -1.65
C THR A 446 -59.43 -3.64 -1.32
N ILE A 447 -60.13 -3.27 -0.24
CA ILE A 447 -61.41 -3.85 0.19
C ILE A 447 -62.58 -2.98 -0.28
N ALA A 448 -62.48 -1.66 -0.08
CA ALA A 448 -63.52 -0.71 -0.44
C ALA A 448 -62.93 0.69 -0.68
N ALA A 449 -63.52 1.46 -1.59
CA ALA A 449 -63.16 2.86 -1.81
C ALA A 449 -64.25 3.80 -1.26
N PHE A 450 -63.90 4.58 -0.23
CA PHE A 450 -64.81 5.55 0.40
C PHE A 450 -64.75 6.92 -0.30
N ALA A 451 -63.55 7.34 -0.71
CA ALA A 451 -63.35 8.54 -1.52
C ALA A 451 -62.46 8.21 -2.72
N LYS A 452 -63.01 8.41 -3.93
CA LYS A 452 -62.39 7.95 -5.18
C LYS A 452 -61.43 8.96 -5.82
N ARG A 453 -61.40 10.20 -5.33
CA ARG A 453 -60.53 11.28 -5.83
C ARG A 453 -60.15 12.21 -4.67
N ASP A 454 -58.88 12.63 -4.70
CA ASP A 454 -58.17 13.53 -3.77
C ASP A 454 -59.01 14.23 -2.66
N PRO A 455 -58.80 13.90 -1.36
CA PRO A 455 -57.94 12.83 -0.88
C PRO A 455 -58.54 11.45 -1.20
N ILE A 456 -57.71 10.50 -1.62
CA ILE A 456 -58.15 9.12 -1.85
C ILE A 456 -58.29 8.43 -0.49
N ILE A 457 -59.45 7.84 -0.20
CA ILE A 457 -59.69 7.08 1.03
C ILE A 457 -60.09 5.66 0.68
N LEU A 458 -59.22 4.71 1.02
CA LEU A 458 -59.39 3.28 0.74
C LEU A 458 -59.42 2.50 2.05
N GLY A 459 -60.38 1.59 2.18
CA GLY A 459 -60.27 0.47 3.11
C GLY A 459 -59.38 -0.58 2.48
N VAL A 460 -58.27 -0.93 3.14
CA VAL A 460 -57.29 -1.89 2.65
C VAL A 460 -57.01 -2.99 3.67
N ASP A 461 -56.67 -4.17 3.17
CA ASP A 461 -56.08 -5.25 3.97
C ASP A 461 -54.55 -5.26 3.80
N ILE A 462 -53.83 -5.57 4.87
CA ILE A 462 -52.36 -5.63 4.86
C ILE A 462 -51.95 -7.06 4.53
N LEU A 463 -51.45 -7.29 3.31
CA LEU A 463 -50.95 -8.60 2.91
C LEU A 463 -49.61 -8.89 3.57
N ASP A 464 -48.65 -7.97 3.46
CA ASP A 464 -47.31 -8.09 4.05
C ASP A 464 -46.74 -6.74 4.48
N GLY A 465 -45.83 -6.76 5.45
CA GLY A 465 -45.13 -5.58 5.95
C GLY A 465 -45.92 -4.75 6.96
N THR A 466 -45.55 -3.48 7.11
CA THR A 466 -46.16 -2.56 8.08
C THR A 466 -46.60 -1.26 7.41
N LEU A 467 -47.82 -0.81 7.73
CA LEU A 467 -48.34 0.47 7.26
C LEU A 467 -47.90 1.57 8.21
N ARG A 468 -47.35 2.67 7.67
CA ARG A 468 -46.93 3.84 8.46
C ARG A 468 -47.35 5.14 7.80
N VAL A 469 -47.71 6.13 8.62
CA VAL A 469 -47.93 7.50 8.12
C VAL A 469 -46.66 8.02 7.44
N GLY A 470 -46.82 8.69 6.30
CA GLY A 470 -45.73 9.20 5.47
C GLY A 470 -45.22 8.23 4.39
N THR A 471 -45.63 6.96 4.42
CA THR A 471 -45.22 5.96 3.42
C THR A 471 -45.76 6.34 2.03
N PRO A 472 -44.90 6.48 1.00
CA PRO A 472 -45.34 6.68 -0.37
C PRO A 472 -45.91 5.36 -0.94
N LEU A 473 -47.04 5.44 -1.63
CA LEU A 473 -47.74 4.29 -2.22
C LEU A 473 -47.82 4.40 -3.74
N CYS A 474 -47.74 3.25 -4.41
CA CYS A 474 -47.88 3.12 -5.85
C CYS A 474 -48.55 1.81 -6.26
N VAL A 475 -49.00 1.76 -7.51
CA VAL A 475 -49.56 0.57 -8.16
C VAL A 475 -48.72 0.25 -9.39
N VAL A 476 -48.43 -1.03 -9.62
CA VAL A 476 -47.70 -1.47 -10.81
C VAL A 476 -48.70 -2.11 -11.77
N LYS A 477 -48.88 -1.51 -12.95
CA LYS A 477 -49.68 -2.09 -14.04
C LYS A 477 -48.78 -2.64 -15.13
N ILE A 478 -49.19 -3.77 -15.71
CA ILE A 478 -48.51 -4.35 -16.86
C ILE A 478 -49.39 -4.08 -18.07
N ASP A 479 -48.85 -3.37 -19.05
CA ASP A 479 -49.54 -3.16 -20.32
C ASP A 479 -49.69 -4.53 -21.03
N PRO A 480 -50.93 -4.97 -21.34
CA PRO A 480 -51.17 -6.28 -21.96
C PRO A 480 -50.47 -6.46 -23.31
N GLU A 481 -50.29 -5.39 -24.09
CA GLU A 481 -49.74 -5.44 -25.45
C GLU A 481 -48.22 -5.28 -25.48
N THR A 482 -47.68 -4.37 -24.67
CA THR A 482 -46.24 -4.05 -24.68
C THR A 482 -45.44 -4.78 -23.61
N GLN A 483 -46.11 -5.49 -22.69
CA GLN A 483 -45.53 -6.12 -21.48
C GLN A 483 -44.71 -5.17 -20.61
N LYS A 484 -44.84 -3.86 -20.83
CA LYS A 484 -44.11 -2.83 -20.10
C LYS A 484 -44.81 -2.55 -18.78
N LYS A 485 -44.03 -2.53 -17.69
CA LYS A 485 -44.51 -2.20 -16.35
C LYS A 485 -44.61 -0.67 -16.22
N GLU A 486 -45.80 -0.16 -15.96
CA GLU A 486 -46.05 1.24 -15.63
C GLU A 486 -46.29 1.36 -14.12
N ILE A 487 -45.50 2.21 -13.45
CA ILE A 487 -45.65 2.49 -12.02
C ILE A 487 -46.50 3.76 -11.88
N ILE A 488 -47.67 3.62 -11.27
CA ILE A 488 -48.61 4.71 -11.01
C ILE A 488 -48.46 5.14 -9.55
N ASP A 489 -47.89 6.32 -9.32
CA ASP A 489 -47.79 6.92 -7.99
C ASP A 489 -49.17 7.40 -7.49
N LEU A 490 -49.54 6.96 -6.27
CA LEU A 490 -50.81 7.32 -5.64
C LEU A 490 -50.68 8.49 -4.66
N GLY A 491 -49.52 8.67 -4.04
CA GLY A 491 -49.26 9.70 -3.04
C GLY A 491 -48.71 9.12 -1.72
N LYS A 492 -48.74 9.91 -0.64
CA LYS A 492 -48.30 9.50 0.69
C LYS A 492 -49.48 9.28 1.62
N ILE A 493 -49.32 8.35 2.55
CA ILE A 493 -50.29 8.12 3.63
C ILE A 493 -50.27 9.30 4.59
N THR A 494 -51.40 9.94 4.81
CA THR A 494 -51.52 11.04 5.79
C THR A 494 -52.26 10.65 7.05
N SER A 495 -53.15 9.65 6.97
CA SER A 495 -53.86 9.10 8.13
C SER A 495 -54.16 7.62 7.95
N LEU A 496 -54.12 6.87 9.05
CA LEU A 496 -54.53 5.47 9.17
C LEU A 496 -55.57 5.35 10.27
N GLU A 497 -56.70 4.73 9.98
CA GLU A 497 -57.78 4.53 10.95
C GLU A 497 -58.31 3.09 10.97
N ILE A 498 -58.54 2.57 12.18
CA ILE A 498 -59.24 1.30 12.41
C ILE A 498 -60.39 1.59 13.36
N ASN A 499 -61.63 1.33 12.94
CA ASN A 499 -62.83 1.55 13.75
C ASN A 499 -62.88 2.95 14.41
N HIS A 500 -62.60 4.01 13.64
CA HIS A 500 -62.55 5.42 14.09
C HIS A 500 -61.45 5.78 15.11
N LYS A 501 -60.41 4.94 15.25
CA LYS A 501 -59.20 5.27 16.02
C LYS A 501 -58.02 5.45 15.08
N SER A 502 -57.31 6.57 15.21
CA SER A 502 -56.12 6.87 14.41
C SER A 502 -54.88 6.14 14.92
N PHE A 503 -54.04 5.66 14.01
CA PHE A 503 -52.78 4.98 14.31
C PHE A 503 -51.62 5.58 13.48
N GLU A 504 -50.42 5.60 14.05
CA GLU A 504 -49.21 5.99 13.28
C GLU A 504 -48.59 4.80 12.53
N ILE A 505 -48.68 3.61 13.14
CA ILE A 505 -48.13 2.35 12.62
C ILE A 505 -49.18 1.26 12.80
N VAL A 506 -49.46 0.50 11.74
CA VAL A 506 -50.35 -0.67 11.78
C VAL A 506 -49.63 -1.90 11.24
N LYS A 507 -49.57 -2.95 12.04
CA LYS A 507 -49.07 -4.27 11.63
C LYS A 507 -50.21 -5.16 11.13
N LYS A 508 -49.91 -6.16 10.30
CA LYS A 508 -50.87 -7.15 9.80
C LYS A 508 -51.74 -7.78 10.91
N SER A 509 -51.14 -8.12 12.06
CA SER A 509 -51.86 -8.70 13.21
C SER A 509 -52.87 -7.77 13.87
N GLN A 510 -52.77 -6.45 13.63
CA GLN A 510 -53.63 -5.43 14.22
C GLN A 510 -54.74 -4.95 13.28
N ALA A 511 -54.63 -5.25 11.98
CA ALA A 511 -55.54 -4.73 10.94
C ALA A 511 -56.96 -5.31 11.02
N GLY A 512 -57.14 -6.51 11.58
CA GLY A 512 -58.46 -7.12 11.79
C GLY A 512 -59.28 -7.23 10.49
N GLY A 513 -60.36 -6.44 10.37
CA GLY A 513 -61.27 -6.40 9.20
C GLY A 513 -60.90 -5.38 8.12
N GLY A 514 -59.74 -4.72 8.24
CA GLY A 514 -59.23 -3.73 7.29
C GLY A 514 -58.90 -2.38 7.93
N VAL A 515 -58.00 -1.62 7.29
CA VAL A 515 -57.52 -0.30 7.71
C VAL A 515 -58.01 0.74 6.70
N ALA A 516 -58.61 1.83 7.17
CA ALA A 516 -58.90 2.98 6.33
C ALA A 516 -57.62 3.82 6.17
N VAL A 517 -57.17 4.01 4.92
CA VAL A 517 -55.95 4.72 4.56
C VAL A 517 -56.32 5.97 3.77
N LYS A 518 -55.92 7.13 4.28
CA LYS A 518 -56.04 8.42 3.57
C LYS A 518 -54.73 8.69 2.82
N ILE A 519 -54.83 8.84 1.50
CA ILE A 519 -53.70 9.04 0.59
C ILE A 519 -53.84 10.42 -0.07
N GLU A 520 -52.81 11.23 0.06
CA GLU A 520 -52.71 12.56 -0.55
C GLU A 520 -51.51 12.63 -1.48
N HIS A 521 -51.69 13.25 -2.64
CA HIS A 521 -50.61 13.44 -3.60
C HIS A 521 -49.88 14.77 -3.33
N ALA A 522 -48.66 14.90 -3.84
CA ALA A 522 -47.94 16.17 -3.75
C ALA A 522 -48.60 17.22 -4.67
N VAL A 523 -48.57 18.50 -4.27
CA VAL A 523 -49.23 19.61 -4.98
C VAL A 523 -48.81 19.74 -6.46
N TYR A 524 -47.60 19.31 -6.81
CA TYR A 524 -47.06 19.34 -8.18
C TYR A 524 -47.42 18.10 -9.02
N GLN A 525 -48.07 17.08 -8.45
CA GLN A 525 -48.50 15.88 -9.15
C GLN A 525 -49.98 15.95 -9.52
N SER A 526 -50.36 15.31 -10.63
CA SER A 526 -51.77 15.22 -11.04
C SER A 526 -52.54 14.21 -10.19
N ALA A 527 -53.68 14.63 -9.64
CA ALA A 527 -54.55 13.77 -8.85
C ALA A 527 -54.96 12.51 -9.62
N LYS A 528 -54.66 11.33 -9.07
CA LYS A 528 -55.13 10.04 -9.59
C LYS A 528 -56.54 9.75 -9.07
N MET A 529 -57.24 8.84 -9.74
CA MET A 529 -58.65 8.53 -9.47
C MET A 529 -58.88 7.03 -9.48
N PHE A 530 -59.53 6.55 -8.42
CA PHE A 530 -59.96 5.16 -8.25
C PHE A 530 -61.09 4.83 -9.23
N GLY A 531 -60.95 3.71 -9.95
CA GLY A 531 -61.84 3.28 -11.04
C GLY A 531 -61.47 3.80 -12.44
N ARG A 532 -60.47 4.70 -12.55
CA ARG A 532 -59.91 5.14 -13.84
C ARG A 532 -58.44 4.75 -14.01
N HIS A 533 -57.61 5.06 -13.02
CA HIS A 533 -56.18 4.79 -13.10
C HIS A 533 -55.81 3.45 -12.44
N PHE A 534 -56.48 3.11 -11.34
CA PHE A 534 -56.35 1.85 -10.63
C PHE A 534 -57.72 1.43 -10.05
N ASP A 535 -57.93 0.14 -9.81
CA ASP A 535 -59.19 -0.42 -9.34
C ASP A 535 -59.01 -1.47 -8.22
N GLU A 536 -60.10 -2.14 -7.83
CA GLU A 536 -60.13 -3.10 -6.72
C GLU A 536 -59.28 -4.36 -6.97
N LYS A 537 -58.92 -4.66 -8.23
CA LYS A 537 -58.10 -5.81 -8.60
C LYS A 537 -56.60 -5.53 -8.48
N ASP A 538 -56.21 -4.25 -8.41
CA ASP A 538 -54.82 -3.83 -8.34
C ASP A 538 -54.27 -3.93 -6.91
N GLU A 539 -53.08 -4.54 -6.75
CA GLU A 539 -52.34 -4.54 -5.49
C GLU A 539 -51.57 -3.21 -5.33
N ILE A 540 -51.61 -2.65 -4.12
CA ILE A 540 -50.92 -1.40 -3.78
C ILE A 540 -49.65 -1.73 -3.00
N TYR A 541 -48.55 -1.08 -3.36
CA TYR A 541 -47.23 -1.32 -2.80
C TYR A 541 -46.65 -0.04 -2.21
N SER A 542 -45.77 -0.15 -1.22
CA SER A 542 -44.87 0.94 -0.83
C SER A 542 -43.92 1.27 -1.97
N HIS A 543 -43.81 2.54 -2.34
CA HIS A 543 -42.87 2.99 -3.37
C HIS A 543 -41.45 3.08 -2.80
N ILE A 544 -40.69 1.99 -2.92
CA ILE A 544 -39.31 1.87 -2.42
C ILE A 544 -38.34 2.23 -3.54
N THR A 545 -37.51 3.25 -3.33
CA THR A 545 -36.48 3.70 -4.28
C THR A 545 -35.08 3.19 -3.88
N ARG A 546 -34.12 3.22 -4.80
CA ARG A 546 -32.71 2.90 -4.46
C ARG A 546 -32.17 3.80 -3.34
N GLN A 547 -32.47 5.10 -3.38
CA GLN A 547 -32.08 6.05 -2.33
C GLN A 547 -32.65 5.67 -0.96
N SER A 548 -33.90 5.19 -0.91
CA SER A 548 -34.44 4.69 0.35
C SER A 548 -33.70 3.44 0.83
N ILE A 549 -33.32 2.51 -0.05
CA ILE A 549 -32.56 1.30 0.34
C ILE A 549 -31.16 1.66 0.85
N ASP A 550 -30.52 2.65 0.26
CA ASP A 550 -29.15 3.08 0.59
C ASP A 550 -29.05 3.86 1.91
N ALA A 551 -30.18 4.36 2.44
CA ALA A 551 -30.28 5.15 3.68
C ALA A 551 -29.92 4.39 4.98
N SER A 552 -29.28 3.22 4.89
CA SER A 552 -28.62 2.49 5.99
C SER A 552 -29.46 2.30 7.28
N PHE A 553 -30.69 1.80 7.14
CA PHE A 553 -31.54 1.40 8.27
C PHE A 553 -31.63 -0.13 8.48
N LYS A 554 -30.74 -0.92 7.86
CA LYS A 554 -30.74 -2.40 7.92
C LYS A 554 -30.78 -2.98 9.34
N ALA A 555 -30.23 -2.28 10.33
CA ALA A 555 -30.26 -2.71 11.73
C ALA A 555 -31.67 -2.66 12.35
N ASP A 556 -32.58 -1.83 11.81
CA ASP A 556 -33.95 -1.66 12.28
C ASP A 556 -34.98 -2.46 11.47
N VAL A 557 -34.57 -3.02 10.32
CA VAL A 557 -35.44 -3.85 9.48
C VAL A 557 -35.44 -5.27 10.00
N SER A 558 -36.63 -5.80 10.29
CA SER A 558 -36.77 -7.22 10.59
C SER A 558 -36.35 -8.07 9.37
N ASN A 559 -35.87 -9.29 9.59
CA ASN A 559 -35.48 -10.17 8.48
C ASN A 559 -36.64 -10.40 7.50
N GLU A 560 -37.88 -10.44 7.97
CA GLU A 560 -39.09 -10.57 7.16
C GLU A 560 -39.33 -9.34 6.26
N GLU A 561 -39.20 -8.13 6.81
CA GLU A 561 -39.32 -6.89 6.04
C GLU A 561 -38.17 -6.76 5.02
N TRP A 562 -36.97 -7.22 5.34
CA TRP A 562 -35.85 -7.21 4.40
C TRP A 562 -36.05 -8.19 3.24
N LEU A 563 -36.63 -9.36 3.52
CA LEU A 563 -37.05 -10.31 2.48
C LEU A 563 -38.17 -9.71 1.61
N LEU A 564 -39.10 -8.96 2.19
CA LEU A 564 -40.13 -8.24 1.44
C LEU A 564 -39.53 -7.14 0.56
N ILE A 565 -38.54 -6.38 1.04
CA ILE A 565 -37.80 -5.41 0.20
C ILE A 565 -37.16 -6.13 -1.00
N LYS A 566 -36.55 -7.30 -0.79
CA LYS A 566 -36.00 -8.11 -1.90
C LYS A 566 -37.09 -8.58 -2.86
N ALA A 567 -38.25 -8.99 -2.37
CA ALA A 567 -39.38 -9.43 -3.18
C ALA A 567 -40.06 -8.29 -3.96
N LEU A 568 -39.98 -7.05 -3.46
CA LEU A 568 -40.51 -5.86 -4.10
C LEU A 568 -39.55 -5.23 -5.12
N LYS A 569 -38.26 -5.64 -5.17
CA LYS A 569 -37.32 -5.17 -6.21
C LYS A 569 -37.73 -5.57 -7.65
N PRO A 570 -38.12 -6.83 -7.95
CA PRO A 570 -38.54 -7.26 -9.29
C PRO A 570 -39.78 -6.53 -9.89
N PRO A 571 -40.84 -6.19 -9.14
CA PRO A 571 -41.98 -5.44 -9.69
C PRO A 571 -41.65 -3.97 -9.98
N PHE A 572 -40.67 -3.36 -9.30
CA PHE A 572 -40.26 -1.97 -9.53
C PHE A 572 -39.07 -1.80 -10.49
N SER A 573 -38.37 -2.88 -10.86
CA SER A 573 -37.43 -2.88 -11.96
C SER A 573 -38.19 -3.08 -13.28
N ALA A 574 -38.25 -2.03 -14.10
CA ALA A 574 -38.60 -2.17 -15.51
C ALA A 574 -37.49 -2.95 -16.19
N ASP A 575 -37.63 -4.29 -16.24
CA ASP A 575 -37.24 -5.22 -17.31
C ASP A 575 -37.34 -6.68 -16.81
N ILE A 576 -37.50 -7.62 -17.76
CA ILE A 576 -37.56 -9.11 -17.69
C ILE A 576 -38.98 -9.76 -17.68
N PRO A 577 -39.30 -10.69 -18.62
CA PRO A 577 -40.57 -11.41 -18.72
C PRO A 577 -40.64 -12.71 -17.88
N THR A 578 -41.85 -13.04 -17.45
CA THR A 578 -42.23 -14.19 -16.59
C THR A 578 -42.25 -15.54 -17.32
N MET A 579 -41.55 -16.56 -16.81
CA MET A 579 -41.84 -17.98 -17.11
C MET A 579 -42.89 -18.54 -16.13
N THR A 580 -43.86 -19.25 -16.68
CA THR A 580 -44.97 -19.90 -15.97
C THR A 580 -44.52 -21.16 -15.22
N ALA A 581 -45.06 -21.31 -14.00
CA ALA A 581 -44.86 -22.45 -13.12
C ALA A 581 -45.61 -23.69 -13.60
N HIS A 582 -44.94 -24.84 -13.63
CA HIS A 582 -45.58 -26.15 -13.51
C HIS A 582 -45.20 -26.79 -12.17
N ASN A 583 -46.21 -27.04 -11.36
CA ASN A 583 -46.16 -27.90 -10.19
C ASN A 583 -46.07 -29.35 -10.63
N GLU A 584 -45.14 -30.11 -10.08
CA GLU A 584 -45.36 -31.51 -9.73
C GLU A 584 -44.52 -31.85 -8.49
N ALA A 585 -45.21 -32.35 -7.47
CA ALA A 585 -44.66 -32.82 -6.22
C ALA A 585 -44.55 -34.34 -6.29
N THR A 586 -43.42 -34.92 -5.87
CA THR A 586 -43.34 -36.12 -5.01
C THR A 586 -41.89 -36.55 -4.74
N ASP A 587 -41.72 -37.08 -3.52
CA ASP A 587 -40.72 -38.05 -3.06
C ASP A 587 -39.32 -37.60 -2.58
N LEU A 588 -39.21 -37.55 -1.24
CA LEU A 588 -37.99 -37.62 -0.44
C LEU A 588 -37.52 -39.08 -0.28
N PRO A 589 -36.20 -39.32 -0.31
CA PRO A 589 -35.56 -40.15 0.72
C PRO A 589 -34.20 -39.54 1.20
N PRO A 590 -33.51 -40.09 2.24
CA PRO A 590 -33.10 -39.41 3.47
C PRO A 590 -31.66 -38.81 3.42
N PRO A 591 -31.17 -38.14 4.49
CA PRO A 591 -30.14 -37.11 4.40
C PRO A 591 -28.73 -37.69 4.46
N GLN A 592 -27.79 -37.17 3.64
CA GLN A 592 -26.36 -37.35 3.87
C GLN A 592 -25.49 -36.27 3.18
N ALA A 593 -24.55 -35.74 3.97
CA ALA A 593 -23.39 -34.89 3.66
C ALA A 593 -23.62 -33.40 3.30
N THR A 594 -23.51 -32.58 4.36
CA THR A 594 -23.17 -31.15 4.46
C THR A 594 -22.94 -30.33 3.18
N ASP A 595 -23.82 -29.34 2.97
CA ASP A 595 -23.80 -28.27 1.95
C ASP A 595 -22.64 -27.25 2.07
N ALA A 596 -21.49 -27.60 2.65
CA ALA A 596 -20.35 -26.69 2.80
C ALA A 596 -19.38 -26.68 1.60
N GLU A 597 -19.54 -27.59 0.63
CA GLU A 597 -18.59 -27.73 -0.49
C GLU A 597 -19.21 -27.52 -1.90
N ARG A 598 -20.48 -27.10 -2.00
CA ARG A 598 -21.12 -26.78 -3.29
C ARG A 598 -21.26 -25.29 -3.64
N ASP A 599 -21.04 -24.39 -2.68
CA ASP A 599 -21.11 -22.93 -2.91
C ASP A 599 -19.81 -22.32 -3.48
N SER A 600 -18.77 -23.11 -3.72
CA SER A 600 -17.49 -22.64 -4.29
C SER A 600 -17.37 -22.75 -5.82
N ALA A 601 -18.41 -23.24 -6.52
CA ALA A 601 -18.28 -23.60 -7.94
C ALA A 601 -19.14 -22.81 -8.96
N ASN A 602 -19.95 -21.81 -8.56
CA ASN A 602 -20.88 -21.16 -9.51
C ASN A 602 -21.03 -19.62 -9.43
N ALA A 603 -19.97 -18.90 -9.08
CA ALA A 603 -19.89 -17.47 -9.37
C ALA A 603 -18.83 -17.23 -10.46
N LEU A 604 -19.25 -17.23 -11.73
CA LEU A 604 -18.39 -16.73 -12.82
C LEU A 604 -18.12 -15.24 -12.55
N ASP A 605 -16.84 -14.86 -12.53
CA ASP A 605 -16.38 -13.48 -12.38
C ASP A 605 -16.98 -12.62 -13.51
N GLU A 606 -17.55 -11.44 -13.22
CA GLU A 606 -18.15 -10.52 -14.24
C GLU A 606 -17.17 -10.24 -15.39
N ASP A 607 -15.90 -10.20 -15.03
CA ASP A 607 -14.75 -9.99 -15.90
C ASP A 607 -14.48 -11.21 -16.82
N GLU A 608 -14.70 -12.44 -16.34
CA GLU A 608 -14.68 -13.66 -17.15
C GLU A 608 -15.87 -13.70 -18.12
N ILE A 609 -17.04 -13.26 -17.67
CA ILE A 609 -18.25 -13.14 -18.51
C ILE A 609 -17.99 -12.14 -19.65
N LYS A 610 -17.41 -10.97 -19.36
CA LYS A 610 -17.08 -9.96 -20.39
C LYS A 610 -16.06 -10.49 -21.40
N LEU A 611 -15.06 -11.26 -20.96
CA LEU A 611 -14.07 -11.88 -21.84
C LEU A 611 -14.71 -12.92 -22.79
N ARG A 612 -15.64 -13.74 -22.27
CA ARG A 612 -16.41 -14.69 -23.07
C ARG A 612 -17.32 -13.99 -24.07
N LYS A 613 -17.95 -12.87 -23.68
CA LYS A 613 -18.75 -12.03 -24.60
C LYS A 613 -17.92 -11.50 -25.77
N LEU A 614 -16.64 -11.20 -25.56
CA LEU A 614 -15.68 -10.77 -26.59
C LEU A 614 -15.14 -11.93 -27.45
N GLY A 615 -15.60 -13.17 -27.21
CA GLY A 615 -15.23 -14.37 -27.97
C GLY A 615 -13.96 -15.06 -27.49
N TYR A 616 -13.45 -14.75 -26.30
CA TYR A 616 -12.23 -15.34 -25.74
C TYR A 616 -12.50 -16.19 -24.50
N LYS A 617 -11.79 -17.34 -24.39
CA LYS A 617 -11.75 -18.16 -23.17
C LYS A 617 -10.59 -17.70 -22.30
N GLN A 618 -10.85 -17.50 -21.01
CA GLN A 618 -9.82 -17.07 -20.06
C GLN A 618 -8.67 -18.09 -20.01
N SER A 619 -7.50 -17.68 -20.48
CA SER A 619 -6.31 -18.54 -20.57
C SER A 619 -5.24 -18.17 -19.53
N LEU A 620 -5.21 -16.90 -19.11
CA LEU A 620 -4.28 -16.37 -18.11
C LEU A 620 -4.94 -16.19 -16.74
N HIS A 621 -4.14 -16.24 -15.66
CA HIS A 621 -4.64 -16.14 -14.28
C HIS A 621 -4.72 -14.67 -13.81
N ARG A 622 -5.88 -14.24 -13.29
CA ARG A 622 -6.09 -12.88 -12.79
C ARG A 622 -5.50 -12.70 -11.39
N SER A 623 -4.25 -12.25 -11.31
CA SER A 623 -3.57 -11.96 -10.03
C SER A 623 -3.22 -10.49 -9.83
N TRP A 624 -3.32 -9.65 -10.87
CA TRP A 624 -2.76 -8.31 -10.87
C TRP A 624 -3.81 -7.29 -10.39
N HIS A 625 -3.38 -6.38 -9.51
CA HIS A 625 -4.18 -5.27 -9.02
C HIS A 625 -3.70 -3.96 -9.65
N PHE A 626 -4.29 -2.83 -9.24
CA PHE A 626 -3.98 -1.53 -9.80
C PHE A 626 -2.49 -1.14 -9.69
N VAL A 627 -1.81 -1.51 -8.60
CA VAL A 627 -0.39 -1.19 -8.41
C VAL A 627 0.45 -1.92 -9.44
N GLU A 628 0.18 -3.21 -9.68
CA GLU A 628 0.90 -4.00 -10.68
C GLU A 628 0.60 -3.50 -12.11
N SER A 629 -0.65 -3.13 -12.41
CA SER A 629 -0.99 -2.52 -13.71
C SER A 629 -0.26 -1.19 -13.92
N PHE A 630 -0.34 -0.27 -12.96
CA PHE A 630 0.39 1.01 -13.01
C PHE A 630 1.91 0.79 -13.16
N ALA A 631 2.48 -0.11 -12.36
CA ALA A 631 3.92 -0.38 -12.39
C ALA A 631 4.38 -0.96 -13.73
N ALA A 632 3.58 -1.82 -14.38
CA ALA A 632 3.91 -2.36 -15.69
C ALA A 632 4.14 -1.26 -16.73
N SER A 633 3.26 -0.24 -16.78
CA SER A 633 3.43 0.90 -17.68
C SER A 633 4.49 1.89 -17.19
N PHE A 634 4.49 2.22 -15.90
CA PHE A 634 5.41 3.22 -15.33
C PHE A 634 6.87 2.78 -15.42
N VAL A 635 7.16 1.51 -15.11
CA VAL A 635 8.52 0.96 -15.15
C VAL A 635 8.97 0.63 -16.57
N ALA A 636 8.05 0.28 -17.48
CA ALA A 636 8.37 0.13 -18.91
C ALA A 636 8.81 1.45 -19.54
N MET A 637 8.19 2.58 -19.16
CA MET A 637 8.59 3.91 -19.63
C MET A 637 9.94 4.37 -19.04
N ASN A 638 10.34 3.85 -17.87
CA ASN A 638 11.61 4.11 -17.18
C ASN A 638 12.11 5.55 -17.34
N PHE A 639 11.34 6.52 -16.86
CA PHE A 639 11.59 7.91 -17.20
C PHE A 639 12.99 8.38 -16.79
N ILE A 640 13.58 7.87 -15.69
CA ILE A 640 14.97 8.23 -15.35
C ILE A 640 15.94 7.67 -16.38
N GLY A 641 15.80 6.39 -16.75
CA GLY A 641 16.64 5.78 -17.78
C GLY A 641 16.48 6.46 -19.13
N GLY A 642 15.23 6.73 -19.54
CA GLY A 642 14.88 7.46 -20.76
C GLY A 642 15.46 8.86 -20.78
N VAL A 643 15.28 9.64 -19.70
CA VAL A 643 15.85 10.98 -19.58
C VAL A 643 17.37 10.88 -19.68
N ARG A 644 18.06 10.05 -18.88
CA ARG A 644 19.53 9.98 -18.90
C ARG A 644 20.10 9.52 -20.24
N SER A 645 19.44 8.57 -20.89
CA SER A 645 19.91 7.99 -22.16
C SER A 645 19.69 8.94 -23.33
N GLY A 646 18.58 9.68 -23.34
CA GLY A 646 18.25 10.64 -24.39
C GLY A 646 18.75 12.06 -24.15
N PHE A 647 19.24 12.37 -22.94
CA PHE A 647 19.59 13.73 -22.52
C PHE A 647 20.58 14.41 -23.46
N PHE A 648 21.62 13.67 -23.85
CA PHE A 648 22.66 14.13 -24.77
C PHE A 648 22.09 14.45 -26.17
N LEU A 649 21.19 13.60 -26.68
CA LEU A 649 20.52 13.81 -27.97
C LEU A 649 19.66 15.08 -27.94
N GLY A 650 18.93 15.31 -26.86
CA GLY A 650 18.15 16.54 -26.67
C GLY A 650 19.04 17.79 -26.67
N LEU A 651 20.21 17.73 -26.04
CA LEU A 651 21.12 18.87 -25.92
C LEU A 651 21.76 19.18 -27.27
N LEU A 652 22.17 18.16 -28.03
CA LEU A 652 22.66 18.30 -29.41
C LEU A 652 21.62 18.92 -30.34
N ALA A 653 20.37 18.48 -30.23
CA ALA A 653 19.28 18.89 -31.11
C ALA A 653 18.71 20.29 -30.82
N GLY A 654 18.94 20.89 -29.65
CA GLY A 654 18.35 22.22 -29.41
C GLY A 654 18.83 22.95 -28.18
N GLY A 655 19.73 22.37 -27.41
CA GLY A 655 20.19 22.89 -26.13
C GLY A 655 19.13 22.85 -25.03
N PRO A 656 19.45 23.40 -23.85
CA PRO A 656 18.58 23.40 -22.67
C PRO A 656 17.16 23.91 -22.93
N ALA A 657 17.03 25.00 -23.70
CA ALA A 657 15.73 25.61 -23.97
C ALA A 657 14.79 24.70 -24.76
N ALA A 658 15.31 23.91 -25.71
CA ALA A 658 14.51 22.98 -26.49
C ALA A 658 14.08 21.76 -25.68
N ILE A 659 14.96 21.25 -24.81
CA ILE A 659 14.67 20.10 -23.96
C ILE A 659 13.46 20.36 -23.05
N TRP A 660 13.48 21.41 -22.23
CA TRP A 660 12.40 21.61 -21.26
C TRP A 660 11.08 21.97 -21.94
N SER A 661 11.11 22.74 -23.03
CA SER A 661 9.92 23.15 -23.75
C SER A 661 9.28 22.01 -24.55
N SER A 662 10.07 21.19 -25.25
CA SER A 662 9.58 19.99 -25.93
C SER A 662 9.04 18.95 -24.93
N TYR A 663 9.62 18.85 -23.73
CA TYR A 663 9.14 17.95 -22.67
C TYR A 663 7.75 18.34 -22.17
N ILE A 664 7.50 19.62 -21.90
CA ILE A 664 6.16 20.11 -21.49
C ILE A 664 5.13 19.83 -22.58
N ILE A 665 5.48 20.10 -23.84
CA ILE A 665 4.58 19.85 -24.98
C ILE A 665 4.27 18.35 -25.06
N SER A 666 5.30 17.51 -24.97
CA SER A 666 5.14 16.05 -24.99
C SER A 666 4.31 15.56 -23.83
N MET A 667 4.46 16.12 -22.63
CA MET A 667 3.65 15.77 -21.46
C MET A 667 2.16 15.98 -21.70
N ILE A 668 1.79 17.11 -22.31
CA ILE A 668 0.39 17.43 -22.60
C ILE A 668 -0.18 16.51 -23.69
N PHE A 669 0.51 16.40 -24.84
CA PHE A 669 -0.02 15.65 -25.98
C PHE A 669 0.07 14.12 -25.79
N MET A 670 1.02 13.62 -25.01
CA MET A 670 1.08 12.20 -24.66
C MET A 670 0.03 11.85 -23.61
N PHE A 671 -0.34 12.76 -22.71
CA PHE A 671 -1.52 12.58 -21.85
C PHE A 671 -2.80 12.47 -22.68
N ILE A 672 -2.98 13.33 -23.69
CA ILE A 672 -4.13 13.26 -24.61
C ILE A 672 -4.13 11.92 -25.36
N THR A 673 -2.97 11.48 -25.87
CA THR A 673 -2.81 10.18 -26.53
C THR A 673 -3.15 9.02 -25.59
N ALA A 674 -2.70 9.07 -24.33
CA ALA A 674 -3.01 8.09 -23.31
C ALA A 674 -4.50 8.03 -22.98
N ALA A 675 -5.18 9.18 -22.94
CA ALA A 675 -6.62 9.26 -22.73
C ALA A 675 -7.42 8.59 -23.88
N VAL A 676 -6.97 8.76 -25.14
CA VAL A 676 -7.54 8.07 -26.30
C VAL A 676 -7.36 6.56 -26.21
N LEU A 677 -6.17 6.09 -25.85
CA LEU A 677 -5.93 4.64 -25.69
C LEU A 677 -6.64 4.06 -24.46
N ALA A 678 -6.79 4.83 -23.37
CA ALA A 678 -7.50 4.40 -22.16
C ALA A 678 -9.00 4.22 -22.41
N GLU A 679 -9.62 5.08 -23.24
CA GLU A 679 -11.01 4.90 -23.68
C GLU A 679 -11.20 3.54 -24.37
N ILE A 680 -10.30 3.19 -25.28
CA ILE A 680 -10.36 1.95 -26.06
C ILE A 680 -10.04 0.73 -25.18
N CYS A 681 -8.98 0.82 -24.37
CA CYS A 681 -8.58 -0.21 -23.40
C CYS A 681 -9.71 -0.54 -22.42
N SER A 682 -10.47 0.46 -21.99
CA SER A 682 -11.58 0.27 -21.06
C SER A 682 -12.77 -0.47 -21.68
N ALA A 683 -13.04 -0.23 -22.96
CA ALA A 683 -14.05 -0.97 -23.72
C ALA A 683 -13.57 -2.40 -24.04
N LEU A 684 -12.30 -2.55 -24.40
CA LEU A 684 -11.66 -3.79 -24.85
C LEU A 684 -10.41 -4.14 -24.00
N PRO A 685 -10.59 -4.59 -22.75
CA PRO A 685 -9.48 -4.93 -21.86
C PRO A 685 -8.91 -6.32 -22.17
N LEU A 686 -8.42 -6.50 -23.40
CA LEU A 686 -7.89 -7.76 -23.94
C LEU A 686 -6.36 -7.73 -24.00
N SER A 687 -5.72 -8.85 -23.65
CA SER A 687 -4.28 -9.03 -23.89
C SER A 687 -4.00 -8.99 -25.39
N GLY A 688 -2.99 -8.22 -25.80
CA GLY A 688 -2.72 -7.86 -27.20
C GLY A 688 -2.90 -6.37 -27.52
N SER A 689 -3.58 -5.62 -26.65
CA SER A 689 -3.70 -4.16 -26.66
C SER A 689 -3.80 -3.52 -28.06
N ILE A 690 -2.78 -2.78 -28.51
CA ILE A 690 -2.79 -1.86 -29.64
C ILE A 690 -3.15 -2.49 -30.99
N TYR A 691 -2.85 -3.78 -31.22
CA TYR A 691 -3.26 -4.41 -32.50
C TYR A 691 -4.77 -4.71 -32.52
N ILE A 692 -5.34 -5.18 -31.41
CA ILE A 692 -6.79 -5.38 -31.28
C ILE A 692 -7.49 -4.02 -31.32
N TRP A 693 -6.96 -3.03 -30.60
CA TRP A 693 -7.48 -1.67 -30.60
C TRP A 693 -7.47 -1.05 -32.00
N SER A 694 -6.44 -1.31 -32.79
CA SER A 694 -6.37 -0.84 -34.18
C SER A 694 -7.34 -1.57 -35.11
N ALA A 695 -7.52 -2.88 -34.92
CA ALA A 695 -8.46 -3.67 -35.70
C ALA A 695 -9.89 -3.16 -35.47
N GLU A 696 -10.30 -3.05 -34.22
CA GLU A 696 -11.65 -2.62 -33.86
C GLU A 696 -11.89 -1.15 -34.23
N SER A 697 -10.88 -0.28 -34.10
CA SER A 697 -10.97 1.13 -34.55
C SER A 697 -11.12 1.28 -36.06
N ALA A 698 -10.67 0.31 -36.87
CA ALA A 698 -10.80 0.34 -38.32
C ALA A 698 -12.19 -0.10 -38.83
N GLY A 699 -13.05 -0.60 -37.94
CA GLY A 699 -14.36 -1.13 -38.27
C GLY A 699 -14.31 -2.46 -39.05
N PRO A 700 -15.46 -3.10 -39.27
CA PRO A 700 -15.54 -4.50 -39.70
C PRO A 700 -14.99 -4.79 -41.10
N LYS A 701 -14.79 -3.75 -41.93
CA LYS A 701 -14.28 -3.89 -43.30
C LYS A 701 -12.76 -3.92 -43.36
N TYR A 702 -12.08 -3.16 -42.52
CA TYR A 702 -10.61 -2.99 -42.58
C TYR A 702 -9.89 -3.48 -41.31
N ALA A 703 -10.63 -3.92 -40.29
CA ALA A 703 -10.12 -4.43 -39.02
C ALA A 703 -8.96 -5.42 -39.18
N ARG A 704 -9.16 -6.42 -40.04
CA ARG A 704 -8.17 -7.47 -40.25
C ARG A 704 -6.85 -6.94 -40.84
N PHE A 705 -6.93 -6.02 -41.80
CA PHE A 705 -5.75 -5.46 -42.47
C PHE A 705 -4.91 -4.61 -41.50
N PHE A 706 -5.55 -3.65 -40.82
CA PHE A 706 -4.86 -2.79 -39.86
C PHE A 706 -4.38 -3.56 -38.63
N GLY A 707 -5.15 -4.55 -38.18
CA GLY A 707 -4.74 -5.48 -37.14
C GLY A 707 -3.41 -6.18 -37.47
N PHE A 708 -3.24 -6.74 -38.68
CA PHE A 708 -1.99 -7.44 -39.05
C PHE A 708 -0.80 -6.50 -39.04
N ILE A 709 -0.97 -5.31 -39.62
CA ILE A 709 0.09 -4.31 -39.68
C ILE A 709 0.52 -3.93 -38.26
N VAL A 710 -0.44 -3.58 -37.40
CA VAL A 710 -0.14 -3.15 -36.03
C VAL A 710 0.37 -4.31 -35.17
N ALA A 711 -0.06 -5.55 -35.41
CA ALA A 711 0.49 -6.72 -34.72
C ALA A 711 1.99 -6.90 -34.99
N TRP A 712 2.42 -6.78 -36.25
CA TRP A 712 3.83 -6.84 -36.63
C TRP A 712 4.62 -5.63 -36.15
N TRP A 713 4.04 -4.43 -36.21
CA TRP A 713 4.62 -3.21 -35.66
C TRP A 713 4.86 -3.34 -34.15
N SER A 714 3.83 -3.70 -33.40
CA SER A 714 3.86 -3.83 -31.93
C SER A 714 4.83 -4.92 -31.49
N THR A 715 4.79 -6.09 -32.13
CA THR A 715 5.67 -7.21 -31.79
C THR A 715 7.14 -6.84 -32.06
N THR A 716 7.44 -6.24 -33.22
CA THR A 716 8.80 -5.78 -33.54
C THR A 716 9.26 -4.69 -32.59
N ALA A 717 8.38 -3.76 -32.25
CA ALA A 717 8.68 -2.66 -31.35
C ALA A 717 9.08 -3.14 -29.95
N TRP A 718 8.26 -3.97 -29.33
CA TRP A 718 8.52 -4.47 -27.97
C TRP A 718 9.70 -5.45 -27.91
N MET A 719 9.94 -6.22 -28.98
CA MET A 719 11.14 -7.07 -29.10
C MET A 719 12.44 -6.26 -29.23
N THR A 720 12.45 -5.21 -30.04
CA THR A 720 13.63 -4.35 -30.25
C THR A 720 13.89 -3.45 -29.05
N PHE A 721 12.85 -3.04 -28.33
CA PHE A 721 12.93 -2.28 -27.10
C PHE A 721 13.71 -3.04 -26.00
N ALA A 722 13.43 -4.33 -25.81
CA ALA A 722 14.14 -5.15 -24.81
C ALA A 722 15.66 -5.24 -25.11
N ALA A 723 16.02 -5.46 -26.38
CA ALA A 723 17.42 -5.50 -26.80
C ALA A 723 18.11 -4.12 -26.67
N GLY A 724 17.39 -3.03 -26.98
CA GLY A 724 17.88 -1.66 -26.80
C GLY A 724 18.21 -1.34 -25.34
N ASN A 725 17.37 -1.76 -24.39
CA ASN A 725 17.64 -1.58 -22.96
C ASN A 725 18.85 -2.40 -22.50
N CYS A 726 19.03 -3.63 -23.02
CA CYS A 726 20.22 -4.44 -22.73
C CYS A 726 21.51 -3.79 -23.23
N GLN A 727 21.49 -3.21 -24.45
CA GLN A 727 22.63 -2.45 -24.98
C GLN A 727 22.91 -1.20 -24.14
N THR A 728 21.86 -0.46 -23.79
CA THR A 728 22.01 0.75 -22.97
C THR A 728 22.66 0.42 -21.64
N THR A 729 22.20 -0.65 -20.98
CA THR A 729 22.79 -1.17 -19.74
C THR A 729 24.27 -1.50 -19.91
N ALA A 730 24.64 -2.19 -21.00
CA ALA A 730 26.03 -2.48 -21.31
C ALA A 730 26.86 -1.21 -21.50
N ASN A 731 26.33 -0.22 -22.23
CA ASN A 731 26.99 1.08 -22.45
C ASN A 731 27.23 1.83 -21.13
N TYR A 732 26.30 1.77 -20.18
CA TYR A 732 26.51 2.32 -18.83
C TYR A 732 27.70 1.65 -18.13
N ILE A 733 27.76 0.31 -18.15
CA ILE A 733 28.83 -0.46 -17.52
C ILE A 733 30.19 -0.15 -18.17
N VAL A 734 30.29 -0.22 -19.50
CA VAL A 734 31.58 -0.03 -20.20
C VAL A 734 32.06 1.41 -20.16
N SER A 735 31.17 2.40 -19.98
CA SER A 735 31.57 3.81 -19.86
C SER A 735 32.35 4.11 -18.58
N GLN A 736 32.32 3.22 -17.58
CA GLN A 736 33.22 3.29 -16.43
C GLN A 736 34.69 3.11 -16.80
N LEU A 737 35.01 2.34 -17.85
CA LEU A 737 36.40 2.19 -18.31
C LEU A 737 36.99 3.53 -18.75
N ALA A 738 36.17 4.40 -19.35
CA ALA A 738 36.59 5.75 -19.74
C ALA A 738 36.79 6.67 -18.52
N VAL A 739 35.97 6.56 -17.47
CA VAL A 739 36.13 7.33 -16.23
C VAL A 739 37.44 6.99 -15.49
N TRP A 740 37.82 5.72 -15.54
CA TRP A 740 39.03 5.21 -14.88
C TRP A 740 40.26 5.20 -15.78
N GLU A 741 40.15 5.75 -16.99
CA GLU A 741 41.26 5.86 -17.96
C GLU A 741 41.91 4.48 -18.24
N ILE A 742 41.11 3.43 -18.30
CA ILE A 742 41.57 2.06 -18.57
C ILE A 742 41.60 1.86 -20.09
N ASP A 743 42.80 1.74 -20.65
CA ASP A 743 43.01 1.53 -22.09
C ASP A 743 42.51 0.15 -22.55
N PHE A 744 41.50 0.14 -23.42
CA PHE A 744 41.02 -1.08 -24.07
C PHE A 744 41.86 -1.40 -25.34
N PRO A 745 42.30 -2.65 -25.55
CA PRO A 745 43.08 -3.02 -26.73
C PRO A 745 42.38 -2.68 -28.06
N GLY A 746 42.94 -1.72 -28.80
CA GLY A 746 42.40 -1.22 -30.07
C GLY A 746 41.44 -0.03 -29.96
N GLY A 747 41.31 0.57 -28.77
CA GLY A 747 40.48 1.76 -28.53
C GLY A 747 39.00 1.44 -28.28
N ILE A 748 38.28 2.43 -27.75
CA ILE A 748 36.84 2.37 -27.41
C ILE A 748 35.92 2.87 -28.54
N SER A 749 36.44 3.00 -29.76
CA SER A 749 35.68 3.48 -30.92
C SER A 749 34.80 2.37 -31.53
N ASN A 750 33.73 2.78 -32.20
CA ASN A 750 32.77 1.86 -32.85
C ASN A 750 33.40 1.01 -33.97
N ASP A 751 34.57 1.41 -34.48
CA ASP A 751 35.28 0.68 -35.54
C ASP A 751 35.97 -0.59 -35.00
N ASN A 752 36.34 -0.61 -33.71
CA ASN A 752 37.02 -1.73 -33.09
C ASN A 752 36.07 -2.92 -32.88
N VAL A 753 36.31 -4.01 -33.61
CA VAL A 753 35.53 -5.26 -33.49
C VAL A 753 35.61 -5.86 -32.09
N LYS A 754 36.76 -5.77 -31.41
CA LYS A 754 36.93 -6.30 -30.04
C LYS A 754 36.08 -5.53 -29.03
N TRP A 755 35.94 -4.22 -29.23
CA TRP A 755 35.10 -3.36 -28.39
C TRP A 755 33.62 -3.69 -28.56
N ARG A 756 33.18 -3.85 -29.81
CA ARG A 756 31.82 -4.29 -30.14
C ARG A 756 31.50 -5.67 -29.58
N ALA A 757 32.47 -6.60 -29.60
CA ALA A 757 32.32 -7.92 -29.00
C ALA A 757 32.16 -7.87 -27.47
N LEU A 758 32.84 -6.96 -26.78
CA LEU A 758 32.66 -6.75 -25.33
C LEU A 758 31.26 -6.23 -25.00
N ILE A 759 30.81 -5.19 -25.72
CA ILE A 759 29.45 -4.64 -25.54
C ILE A 759 28.41 -5.71 -25.79
N TRP A 760 28.54 -6.47 -26.89
CA TRP A 760 27.67 -7.60 -27.20
C TRP A 760 27.62 -8.63 -26.06
N ALA A 761 28.77 -9.09 -25.56
CA ALA A 761 28.82 -10.10 -24.51
C ALA A 761 28.14 -9.64 -23.20
N ILE A 762 28.31 -8.37 -22.82
CA ILE A 762 27.66 -7.80 -21.64
C ILE A 762 26.14 -7.65 -21.89
N SER A 763 25.73 -7.15 -23.06
CA SER A 763 24.31 -7.04 -23.41
C SER A 763 23.60 -8.39 -23.42
N GLU A 764 24.27 -9.45 -23.92
CA GLU A 764 23.74 -10.81 -23.92
C GLU A 764 23.60 -11.36 -22.48
N GLY A 765 24.59 -11.10 -21.63
CA GLY A 765 24.52 -11.45 -20.20
C GLY A 765 23.39 -10.73 -19.46
N VAL A 766 23.16 -9.45 -19.75
CA VAL A 766 22.05 -8.67 -19.19
C VAL A 766 20.70 -9.19 -19.68
N LEU A 767 20.59 -9.57 -20.96
CA LEU A 767 19.38 -10.16 -21.53
C LEU A 767 19.05 -11.48 -20.81
N LEU A 768 20.04 -12.37 -20.64
CA LEU A 768 19.89 -13.63 -19.90
C LEU A 768 19.43 -13.40 -18.46
N LEU A 769 20.03 -12.44 -17.75
CA LEU A 769 19.64 -12.11 -16.37
C LEU A 769 18.20 -11.57 -16.30
N SER A 770 17.85 -10.65 -17.20
CA SER A 770 16.51 -10.05 -17.25
C SER A 770 15.42 -11.09 -17.54
N ILE A 771 15.73 -12.10 -18.35
CA ILE A 771 14.83 -13.21 -18.65
C ILE A 771 14.79 -14.23 -17.50
N ALA A 772 15.91 -14.48 -16.82
CA ALA A 772 15.94 -15.35 -15.65
C ALA A 772 14.97 -14.85 -14.56
N ILE A 773 14.90 -13.53 -14.37
CA ILE A 773 13.94 -12.89 -13.46
C ILE A 773 12.50 -13.18 -13.90
N ASN A 774 12.22 -13.31 -15.21
CA ASN A 774 10.90 -13.64 -15.77
C ASN A 774 10.48 -15.12 -15.57
N TYR A 775 11.37 -16.00 -15.09
CA TYR A 775 11.01 -17.36 -14.70
C TYR A 775 10.67 -17.49 -13.21
N LEU A 776 10.73 -16.39 -12.44
CA LEU A 776 10.38 -16.37 -11.02
C LEU A 776 8.86 -16.38 -10.79
N PRO A 777 8.39 -16.86 -9.63
CA PRO A 777 6.96 -16.90 -9.33
C PRO A 777 6.34 -15.50 -9.29
N PRO A 778 5.07 -15.32 -9.76
CA PRO A 778 4.44 -14.00 -9.92
C PRO A 778 4.40 -13.11 -8.68
N ARG A 779 4.48 -13.69 -7.47
CA ARG A 779 4.48 -12.96 -6.20
C ARG A 779 5.74 -12.12 -5.99
N LEU A 780 6.86 -12.52 -6.60
CA LEU A 780 8.13 -11.78 -6.50
C LEU A 780 8.14 -10.53 -7.39
N TYR A 781 7.37 -10.51 -8.49
CA TYR A 781 7.30 -9.35 -9.38
C TYR A 781 6.74 -8.11 -8.68
N SER A 782 5.74 -8.26 -7.81
CA SER A 782 5.19 -7.12 -7.04
C SER A 782 6.24 -6.50 -6.10
N ALA A 783 7.19 -7.29 -5.58
CA ALA A 783 8.30 -6.77 -4.77
C ALA A 783 9.37 -6.08 -5.63
N VAL A 784 9.70 -6.67 -6.78
CA VAL A 784 10.66 -6.09 -7.75
C VAL A 784 10.14 -4.77 -8.33
N PHE A 785 8.85 -4.69 -8.65
CA PHE A 785 8.21 -3.47 -9.14
C PHE A 785 8.20 -2.36 -8.08
N LYS A 786 7.92 -2.69 -6.81
CA LYS A 786 7.93 -1.72 -5.70
C LYS A 786 9.35 -1.22 -5.38
N PHE A 787 10.36 -2.07 -5.51
CA PHE A 787 11.76 -1.71 -5.30
C PHE A 787 12.27 -0.70 -6.34
N SER A 788 11.85 -0.83 -7.61
CA SER A 788 12.27 0.10 -8.69
C SER A 788 11.77 1.55 -8.54
N VAL A 789 10.73 1.80 -7.73
CA VAL A 789 10.15 3.15 -7.51
C VAL A 789 10.94 3.95 -6.46
N ALA A 790 11.74 3.29 -5.62
CA ALA A 790 12.30 3.86 -4.39
C ALA A 790 13.62 4.64 -4.54
N LEU A 791 14.07 4.96 -5.75
CA LEU A 791 15.46 5.36 -5.96
C LEU A 791 15.61 6.77 -6.59
N TYR A 792 15.75 7.79 -5.72
CA TYR A 792 16.09 9.18 -6.10
C TYR A 792 16.86 9.93 -5.00
N ALA A 793 18.05 10.41 -5.33
CA ALA A 793 18.62 11.67 -4.84
C ALA A 793 19.87 12.02 -5.68
N THR A 794 19.98 13.25 -6.21
CA THR A 794 21.27 13.96 -6.40
C THR A 794 21.07 15.40 -6.89
N TYR A 795 22.10 16.23 -6.66
CA TYR A 795 22.07 17.68 -6.48
C TYR A 795 23.07 18.41 -7.41
N GLY A 796 22.86 19.71 -7.65
CA GLY A 796 23.87 20.66 -8.20
C GLY A 796 23.30 21.62 -9.25
N PHE A 797 23.56 22.94 -9.12
CA PHE A 797 22.86 23.97 -9.91
C PHE A 797 23.75 24.86 -10.80
N ARG A 798 23.46 24.88 -12.11
CA ARG A 798 23.77 25.94 -13.09
C ARG A 798 22.92 27.20 -12.86
N SER A 799 23.26 28.29 -13.54
CA SER A 799 22.47 29.52 -13.49
C SER A 799 21.12 29.39 -14.23
N ALA A 800 20.04 29.90 -13.63
CA ALA A 800 18.69 29.77 -14.20
C ALA A 800 18.57 30.40 -15.61
N LYS A 801 19.35 31.45 -15.90
CA LYS A 801 19.32 32.12 -17.21
C LYS A 801 19.77 31.19 -18.32
N GLU A 802 20.85 30.44 -18.12
CA GLU A 802 21.40 29.53 -19.12
C GLU A 802 20.47 28.32 -19.33
N VAL A 803 19.95 27.75 -18.24
CA VAL A 803 19.02 26.60 -18.30
C VAL A 803 17.75 26.92 -19.09
N PHE A 804 17.18 28.11 -18.94
CA PHE A 804 15.90 28.44 -19.57
C PHE A 804 16.03 29.05 -20.98
N THR A 805 17.18 29.66 -21.34
CA THR A 805 17.28 30.46 -22.58
C THR A 805 18.33 29.97 -23.57
N MET A 806 19.27 29.12 -23.17
CA MET A 806 20.35 28.67 -24.06
C MET A 806 19.83 27.72 -25.14
N THR A 807 20.17 28.01 -26.39
CA THR A 807 19.94 27.11 -27.54
C THR A 807 21.26 26.61 -28.09
N TYR A 808 21.26 25.42 -28.66
CA TYR A 808 22.44 24.79 -29.25
C TYR A 808 22.04 24.01 -30.51
N ASN A 809 22.93 23.98 -31.50
CA ASN A 809 22.73 23.24 -32.74
C ASN A 809 23.98 22.45 -33.08
N GLY A 810 24.04 21.23 -32.57
CA GLY A 810 25.09 20.25 -32.89
C GLY A 810 24.72 19.33 -34.05
N THR A 811 23.51 19.44 -34.60
CA THR A 811 23.02 18.54 -35.67
C THR A 811 23.32 19.05 -37.07
N GLY A 812 23.49 20.36 -37.23
CA GLY A 812 23.59 21.02 -38.54
C GLY A 812 22.23 21.22 -39.24
N ALA A 813 21.12 20.86 -38.59
CA ALA A 813 19.77 21.06 -39.13
C ALA A 813 19.35 22.56 -39.12
N PRO A 814 18.39 22.98 -39.96
CA PRO A 814 17.79 24.31 -39.88
C PRO A 814 17.22 24.56 -38.48
N ALA A 815 17.39 25.79 -37.94
CA ALA A 815 17.12 26.08 -36.52
C ALA A 815 15.74 25.63 -36.00
N GLY A 816 14.68 25.78 -36.79
CA GLY A 816 13.33 25.31 -36.43
C GLY A 816 13.22 23.78 -36.41
N TRP A 817 13.82 23.10 -37.39
CA TRP A 817 13.83 21.64 -37.44
C TRP A 817 14.72 21.04 -36.35
N ASN A 818 15.87 21.67 -36.08
CA ASN A 818 16.77 21.32 -34.98
C ASN A 818 15.97 21.28 -33.65
N TRP A 819 15.27 22.36 -33.30
CA TRP A 819 14.43 22.37 -32.10
C TRP A 819 13.38 21.24 -32.09
N ILE A 820 12.75 20.94 -33.24
CA ILE A 820 11.79 19.83 -33.37
C ILE A 820 12.47 18.46 -33.21
N LEU A 821 13.74 18.28 -33.59
CA LEU A 821 14.49 17.04 -33.35
C LEU A 821 14.64 16.71 -31.85
N SER A 822 14.46 17.69 -30.95
CA SER A 822 14.43 17.42 -29.50
C SER A 822 13.26 16.52 -29.06
N PHE A 823 12.19 16.37 -29.88
CA PHE A 823 11.13 15.39 -29.61
C PHE A 823 11.62 13.93 -29.67
N LEU A 824 12.80 13.66 -30.24
CA LEU A 824 13.43 12.34 -30.17
C LEU A 824 13.75 11.95 -28.72
N PHE A 825 14.19 12.93 -27.92
CA PHE A 825 14.47 12.75 -26.49
C PHE A 825 13.18 12.46 -25.69
N THR A 826 12.12 13.23 -25.93
CA THR A 826 10.87 13.05 -25.21
C THR A 826 10.14 11.77 -25.63
N ALA A 827 10.24 11.38 -26.91
CA ALA A 827 9.75 10.11 -27.41
C ALA A 827 10.39 8.92 -26.69
N GLY A 828 11.72 8.93 -26.51
CA GLY A 828 12.44 7.88 -25.77
C GLY A 828 12.08 7.80 -24.27
N THR A 829 11.45 8.85 -23.72
CA THR A 829 11.08 8.91 -22.29
C THR A 829 9.59 8.63 -22.06
N MET A 830 8.72 8.97 -23.02
CA MET A 830 7.27 9.01 -22.81
C MET A 830 6.47 7.97 -23.62
N ILE A 831 7.12 7.13 -24.42
CA ILE A 831 6.49 6.01 -25.14
C ILE A 831 6.57 4.72 -24.29
N GLY A 832 5.58 3.83 -24.42
CA GLY A 832 5.54 2.52 -23.72
C GLY A 832 4.49 2.40 -22.61
N PHE A 833 3.59 3.37 -22.46
CA PHE A 833 2.51 3.32 -21.47
C PHE A 833 1.39 2.33 -21.79
N ASP A 834 1.36 1.76 -22.99
CA ASP A 834 0.45 0.70 -23.43
C ASP A 834 0.74 -0.66 -22.76
N ALA A 835 1.82 -0.77 -21.98
CA ALA A 835 2.18 -1.99 -21.23
C ALA A 835 1.04 -2.55 -20.37
N SER A 836 0.29 -1.68 -19.69
CA SER A 836 -0.92 -2.02 -18.92
C SER A 836 -1.99 -2.73 -19.75
N GLY A 837 -2.09 -2.40 -21.04
CA GLY A 837 -3.01 -3.08 -21.96
C GLY A 837 -2.57 -4.50 -22.27
N HIS A 838 -1.27 -4.76 -22.39
CA HIS A 838 -0.74 -6.11 -22.69
C HIS A 838 -1.06 -7.12 -21.59
N ILE A 839 -1.10 -6.67 -20.33
CA ILE A 839 -1.39 -7.48 -19.13
C ILE A 839 -2.86 -7.42 -18.68
N ALA A 840 -3.76 -6.82 -19.48
CA ALA A 840 -5.15 -6.59 -19.08
C ALA A 840 -5.89 -7.90 -18.72
N GLU A 841 -5.63 -9.01 -19.43
CA GLU A 841 -6.26 -10.32 -19.15
C GLU A 841 -5.84 -10.92 -17.79
N GLU A 842 -4.67 -10.55 -17.25
CA GLU A 842 -4.19 -10.95 -15.91
C GLU A 842 -4.62 -9.96 -14.80
N THR A 843 -5.29 -8.87 -15.17
CA THR A 843 -5.70 -7.79 -14.28
C THR A 843 -7.13 -7.99 -13.77
N LYS A 844 -7.36 -7.71 -12.49
CA LYS A 844 -8.71 -7.72 -11.89
C LYS A 844 -9.43 -6.41 -12.18
N ASN A 845 -10.71 -6.48 -12.53
CA ASN A 845 -11.52 -5.34 -12.97
C ASN A 845 -10.82 -4.60 -14.13
N ALA A 846 -10.44 -5.37 -15.16
CA ALA A 846 -9.50 -4.94 -16.19
C ALA A 846 -10.00 -3.72 -16.98
N SER A 847 -11.31 -3.60 -17.20
CA SER A 847 -11.96 -2.49 -17.90
C SER A 847 -11.74 -1.13 -17.22
N VAL A 848 -11.55 -1.10 -15.91
CA VAL A 848 -11.28 0.13 -15.15
C VAL A 848 -9.79 0.24 -14.82
N VAL A 849 -9.19 -0.85 -14.38
CA VAL A 849 -7.83 -0.84 -13.82
C VAL A 849 -6.77 -0.62 -14.90
N ALA A 850 -6.89 -1.28 -16.06
CA ALA A 850 -5.91 -1.12 -17.14
C ALA A 850 -5.95 0.29 -17.75
N GLY A 851 -7.15 0.85 -17.95
CA GLY A 851 -7.33 2.23 -18.40
C GLY A 851 -6.77 3.26 -17.41
N LYS A 852 -7.01 3.08 -16.11
CA LYS A 852 -6.37 3.91 -15.07
C LYS A 852 -4.86 3.78 -15.08
N GLY A 853 -4.32 2.58 -15.24
CA GLY A 853 -2.88 2.30 -15.29
C GLY A 853 -2.17 3.08 -16.40
N ILE A 854 -2.76 3.11 -17.60
CA ILE A 854 -2.27 3.90 -18.75
C ILE A 854 -2.19 5.40 -18.41
N ILE A 855 -3.27 5.96 -17.87
CA ILE A 855 -3.33 7.41 -17.57
C ILE A 855 -2.38 7.77 -16.44
N SER A 856 -2.42 7.03 -15.33
CA SER A 856 -1.60 7.34 -14.16
C SER A 856 -0.12 7.17 -14.43
N SER A 857 0.30 6.20 -15.24
CA SER A 857 1.71 6.03 -15.63
C SER A 857 2.22 7.20 -16.46
N VAL A 858 1.43 7.69 -17.43
CA VAL A 858 1.84 8.84 -18.26
C VAL A 858 1.92 10.12 -17.47
N VAL A 859 0.96 10.37 -16.56
CA VAL A 859 1.00 11.54 -15.67
C VAL A 859 2.22 11.47 -14.74
N ALA A 860 2.47 10.32 -14.12
CA ALA A 860 3.61 10.13 -13.22
C ALA A 860 4.95 10.30 -13.95
N THR A 861 5.14 9.64 -15.09
CA THR A 861 6.34 9.75 -15.94
C THR A 861 6.52 11.18 -16.48
N GLY A 862 5.44 11.83 -16.88
CA GLY A 862 5.47 13.22 -17.35
C GLY A 862 5.95 14.17 -16.26
N VAL A 863 5.34 14.14 -15.08
CA VAL A 863 5.68 15.06 -13.98
C VAL A 863 7.08 14.77 -13.42
N LEU A 864 7.37 13.52 -13.08
CA LEU A 864 8.63 13.14 -12.45
C LEU A 864 9.81 13.22 -13.43
N GLY A 865 9.59 12.85 -14.69
CA GLY A 865 10.63 12.98 -15.72
C GLY A 865 10.86 14.42 -16.14
N PHE A 866 9.86 15.30 -16.09
CA PHE A 866 10.08 16.74 -16.26
C PHE A 866 10.94 17.30 -15.13
N ALA A 867 10.61 16.97 -13.86
CA ALA A 867 11.40 17.40 -12.71
C ALA A 867 12.85 16.91 -12.81
N THR A 868 13.06 15.66 -13.23
CA THR A 868 14.39 15.07 -13.44
C THR A 868 15.14 15.71 -14.59
N THR A 869 14.45 16.05 -15.67
CA THR A 869 15.02 16.77 -16.82
C THR A 869 15.52 18.16 -16.40
N ILE A 870 14.71 18.92 -15.65
CA ILE A 870 15.10 20.22 -15.10
C ILE A 870 16.31 20.07 -14.19
N LEU A 871 16.28 19.08 -13.27
CA LEU A 871 17.39 18.78 -12.39
C LEU A 871 18.69 18.52 -13.17
N PHE A 872 18.65 17.68 -14.21
CA PHE A 872 19.85 17.39 -15.01
C PHE A 872 20.33 18.58 -15.81
N LEU A 873 19.43 19.43 -16.35
CA LEU A 873 19.84 20.68 -16.99
C LEU A 873 20.61 21.59 -16.02
N PHE A 874 20.23 21.60 -14.75
CA PHE A 874 20.95 22.29 -13.69
C PHE A 874 22.28 21.60 -13.31
N CYS A 875 22.40 20.28 -13.48
CA CYS A 875 23.60 19.51 -13.12
C CYS A 875 24.62 19.31 -14.27
N THR A 876 24.30 19.78 -15.48
CA THR A 876 25.16 19.52 -16.67
C THR A 876 26.36 20.47 -16.69
N PRO A 877 27.58 20.01 -17.06
CA PRO A 877 28.71 20.90 -17.32
C PRO A 877 28.46 21.82 -18.53
N ASP A 878 29.39 22.71 -18.85
CA ASP A 878 29.32 23.47 -20.10
C ASP A 878 29.26 22.54 -21.33
N LEU A 879 28.55 22.99 -22.38
CA LEU A 879 28.26 22.14 -23.53
C LEU A 879 29.54 21.76 -24.28
N ASP A 880 30.55 22.64 -24.30
CA ASP A 880 31.83 22.36 -24.94
C ASP A 880 32.58 21.24 -24.20
N THR A 881 32.61 21.27 -22.86
CA THR A 881 33.14 20.19 -22.02
C THR A 881 32.31 18.91 -22.16
N LEU A 882 30.98 19.00 -22.17
CA LEU A 882 30.08 17.86 -22.31
C LEU A 882 30.28 17.11 -23.63
N PHE A 883 30.43 17.84 -24.74
CA PHE A 883 30.62 17.25 -26.07
C PHE A 883 32.05 16.80 -26.35
N ALA A 884 33.02 17.17 -25.49
CA ALA A 884 34.38 16.65 -25.52
C ALA A 884 34.53 15.28 -24.82
N LEU A 885 33.49 14.80 -24.12
CA LEU A 885 33.49 13.53 -23.40
C LEU A 885 33.35 12.33 -24.37
N GLU A 886 34.45 11.65 -24.66
CA GLU A 886 34.46 10.44 -25.48
C GLU A 886 34.09 9.20 -24.63
N ALA A 887 32.79 8.93 -24.47
CA ALA A 887 32.29 7.68 -23.90
C ALA A 887 31.04 7.14 -24.62
N PRO A 888 30.82 5.80 -24.60
CA PRO A 888 29.59 5.19 -25.14
C PRO A 888 28.31 5.73 -24.49
N GLN A 889 28.38 6.08 -23.20
CA GLN A 889 27.32 6.78 -22.48
C GLN A 889 27.91 8.00 -21.75
N PRO A 890 27.92 9.19 -22.38
CA PRO A 890 28.50 10.41 -21.82
C PRO A 890 27.92 10.80 -20.45
N PHE A 891 26.67 10.41 -20.16
CA PHE A 891 26.04 10.69 -18.86
C PHE A 891 26.79 10.05 -17.67
N VAL A 892 27.51 8.94 -17.89
CA VAL A 892 28.33 8.30 -16.84
C VAL A 892 29.52 9.18 -16.46
N GLN A 893 30.09 9.89 -17.42
CA GLN A 893 31.16 10.85 -17.15
C GLN A 893 30.64 12.09 -16.42
N ILE A 894 29.38 12.51 -16.66
CA ILE A 894 28.73 13.55 -15.85
C ILE A 894 28.67 13.11 -14.37
N TYR A 895 28.37 11.84 -14.07
CA TYR A 895 28.43 11.34 -12.69
C TYR A 895 29.83 11.45 -12.10
N ALA A 896 30.88 11.15 -12.87
CA ALA A 896 32.26 11.29 -12.42
C ALA A 896 32.67 12.75 -12.19
N LEU A 897 32.23 13.66 -13.05
CA LEU A 897 32.47 15.10 -12.92
C LEU A 897 31.72 15.69 -11.70
N ALA A 898 30.52 15.19 -11.40
CA ALA A 898 29.70 15.69 -10.30
C ALA A 898 30.05 15.06 -8.94
N LEU A 899 30.35 13.75 -8.89
CA LEU A 899 30.48 12.95 -7.65
C LEU A 899 31.88 12.35 -7.45
N GLY A 900 32.82 12.61 -8.36
CA GLY A 900 34.12 11.96 -8.40
C GLY A 900 34.06 10.52 -8.94
N LYS A 901 35.26 9.95 -9.19
CA LYS A 901 35.39 8.60 -9.80
C LYS A 901 34.67 7.51 -8.99
N GLY A 902 34.75 7.55 -7.65
CA GLY A 902 34.08 6.63 -6.74
C GLY A 902 32.54 6.73 -6.77
N GLY A 903 31.99 7.94 -6.63
CA GLY A 903 30.53 8.16 -6.68
C GLY A 903 29.91 7.79 -8.03
N SER A 904 30.68 7.92 -9.13
CA SER A 904 30.24 7.49 -10.45
C SER A 904 29.95 5.99 -10.53
N ILE A 905 30.70 5.15 -9.80
CA ILE A 905 30.49 3.69 -9.77
C ILE A 905 29.15 3.39 -9.11
N VAL A 906 28.87 3.99 -7.95
CA VAL A 906 27.63 3.79 -7.19
C VAL A 906 26.42 4.20 -8.04
N MET A 907 26.46 5.38 -8.65
CA MET A 907 25.38 5.86 -9.51
C MET A 907 25.21 5.01 -10.77
N THR A 908 26.30 4.50 -11.34
CA THR A 908 26.24 3.60 -12.50
C THR A 908 25.70 2.23 -12.11
N ALA A 909 26.02 1.70 -10.94
CA ALA A 909 25.47 0.45 -10.42
C ALA A 909 23.95 0.57 -10.19
N ILE A 910 23.52 1.67 -9.59
CA ILE A 910 22.10 2.03 -9.44
C ILE A 910 21.40 2.13 -10.81
N ALA A 911 22.01 2.83 -11.77
CA ALA A 911 21.47 2.99 -13.12
C ALA A 911 21.30 1.64 -13.81
N THR A 912 22.32 0.79 -13.70
CA THR A 912 22.39 -0.55 -14.28
C THR A 912 21.31 -1.45 -13.68
N LEU A 913 21.16 -1.45 -12.36
CA LEU A 913 20.11 -2.22 -11.68
C LEU A 913 18.72 -1.75 -12.12
N GLY A 914 18.46 -0.44 -12.14
CA GLY A 914 17.19 0.11 -12.60
C GLY A 914 16.85 -0.26 -14.05
N LEU A 915 17.84 -0.24 -14.95
CA LEU A 915 17.68 -0.67 -16.34
C LEU A 915 17.41 -2.17 -16.48
N ILE A 916 18.09 -3.04 -15.70
CA ILE A 916 17.82 -4.49 -15.67
C ILE A 916 16.39 -4.76 -15.22
N LEU A 917 15.95 -4.10 -14.14
CA LEU A 917 14.58 -4.25 -13.64
C LEU A 917 13.56 -3.78 -14.67
N SER A 918 13.78 -2.62 -15.30
CA SER A 918 12.93 -2.10 -16.37
C SER A 918 12.84 -3.04 -17.57
N THR A 919 13.98 -3.59 -17.99
CA THR A 919 14.04 -4.59 -19.08
C THR A 919 13.24 -5.83 -18.73
N SER A 920 13.34 -6.32 -17.49
CA SER A 920 12.54 -7.45 -17.02
C SER A 920 11.04 -7.17 -17.13
N VAL A 921 10.58 -5.97 -16.75
CA VAL A 921 9.16 -5.59 -16.83
C VAL A 921 8.69 -5.53 -18.28
N ALA A 922 9.50 -4.93 -19.15
CA ALA A 922 9.21 -4.85 -20.57
C ALA A 922 9.09 -6.24 -21.21
N ILE A 923 9.92 -7.20 -20.79
CA ILE A 923 9.83 -8.60 -21.23
C ILE A 923 8.53 -9.25 -20.75
N VAL A 924 8.07 -8.99 -19.53
CA VAL A 924 6.76 -9.47 -19.06
C VAL A 924 5.68 -8.97 -20.02
N ALA A 925 5.57 -7.67 -20.25
CA ALA A 925 4.54 -7.10 -21.12
C ALA A 925 4.64 -7.63 -22.57
N ALA A 926 5.85 -7.65 -23.14
CA ALA A 926 6.10 -8.13 -24.50
C ALA A 926 5.76 -9.62 -24.68
N SER A 927 6.03 -10.46 -23.68
CA SER A 927 5.68 -11.90 -23.74
C SER A 927 4.17 -12.12 -23.82
N ARG A 928 3.35 -11.28 -23.17
CA ARG A 928 1.88 -11.35 -23.24
C ARG A 928 1.36 -10.88 -24.58
N LEU A 929 1.95 -9.81 -25.12
CA LEU A 929 1.68 -9.36 -26.48
C LEU A 929 1.96 -10.48 -27.49
N ILE A 930 3.14 -11.09 -27.45
CA ILE A 930 3.52 -12.17 -28.39
C ILE A 930 2.65 -13.39 -28.21
N PHE A 931 2.34 -13.75 -26.96
CA PHE A 931 1.38 -14.81 -26.66
C PHE A 931 0.01 -14.53 -27.27
N ALA A 932 -0.53 -13.32 -27.12
CA ALA A 932 -1.83 -12.95 -27.69
C ALA A 932 -1.81 -12.99 -29.22
N VAL A 933 -0.76 -12.43 -29.84
CA VAL A 933 -0.57 -12.45 -31.30
C VAL A 933 -0.39 -13.89 -31.83
N ALA A 934 0.28 -14.77 -31.07
CA ALA A 934 0.44 -16.18 -31.40
C ALA A 934 -0.84 -17.00 -31.18
N ARG A 935 -1.57 -16.76 -30.08
CA ARG A 935 -2.86 -17.39 -29.78
C ARG A 935 -3.84 -17.16 -30.91
N ASP A 936 -3.82 -15.95 -31.46
CA ASP A 936 -4.72 -15.58 -32.54
C ASP A 936 -4.16 -16.02 -33.92
N GLY A 937 -2.96 -16.58 -34.00
CA GLY A 937 -2.48 -17.30 -35.19
C GLY A 937 -1.69 -16.48 -36.20
N VAL A 938 -1.21 -15.29 -35.83
CA VAL A 938 -0.45 -14.38 -36.72
C VAL A 938 1.00 -14.81 -36.90
N LEU A 939 1.63 -15.34 -35.85
CA LEU A 939 3.05 -15.70 -35.87
C LEU A 939 3.30 -17.09 -36.47
N PRO A 940 4.44 -17.30 -37.15
CA PRO A 940 4.88 -18.64 -37.50
C PRO A 940 5.07 -19.48 -36.23
N LEU A 941 4.74 -20.77 -36.27
CA LEU A 941 4.74 -21.67 -35.10
C LEU A 941 3.76 -21.25 -33.97
N SER A 942 2.71 -20.49 -34.30
CA SER A 942 1.64 -20.06 -33.39
C SER A 942 1.13 -21.16 -32.44
N GLY A 943 0.99 -22.40 -32.93
CA GLY A 943 0.55 -23.54 -32.13
C GLY A 943 1.49 -23.95 -30.99
N TRP A 944 2.77 -23.57 -31.02
CA TRP A 944 3.70 -23.75 -29.90
C TRP A 944 3.84 -22.48 -29.07
N ILE A 945 3.96 -21.32 -29.73
CA ILE A 945 4.16 -20.03 -29.06
C ILE A 945 2.95 -19.64 -28.20
N GLY A 946 1.74 -19.93 -28.67
CA GLY A 946 0.47 -19.66 -27.98
C GLY A 946 0.10 -20.65 -26.88
N LYS A 947 0.98 -21.58 -26.48
CA LYS A 947 0.74 -22.49 -25.34
C LYS A 947 1.15 -21.85 -24.02
N VAL A 948 0.34 -22.07 -22.98
CA VAL A 948 0.64 -21.70 -21.59
C VAL A 948 1.06 -22.92 -20.78
N ASP A 949 1.86 -22.71 -19.74
CA ASP A 949 2.30 -23.75 -18.81
C ASP A 949 1.20 -24.12 -17.78
N GLU A 950 1.49 -25.08 -16.88
CA GLU A 950 0.58 -25.48 -15.79
C GLU A 950 0.24 -24.34 -14.82
N ALA A 951 1.11 -23.33 -14.73
CA ALA A 951 0.90 -22.12 -13.92
C ALA A 951 0.16 -21.01 -14.69
N LYS A 952 -0.35 -21.30 -15.91
CA LYS A 952 -1.02 -20.36 -16.81
C LYS A 952 -0.16 -19.16 -17.21
N GLN A 953 1.14 -19.38 -17.42
CA GLN A 953 2.13 -18.39 -17.86
C GLN A 953 2.63 -18.71 -19.29
N PRO A 954 2.83 -17.69 -20.15
CA PRO A 954 3.25 -17.89 -21.55
C PRO A 954 4.77 -18.10 -21.70
N ARG A 955 5.32 -19.20 -21.16
CA ARG A 955 6.78 -19.47 -21.17
C ARG A 955 7.38 -19.56 -22.58
N ASN A 956 6.67 -20.16 -23.52
CA ASN A 956 7.17 -20.31 -24.90
C ASN A 956 7.35 -18.95 -25.59
N ALA A 957 6.47 -17.99 -25.33
CA ALA A 957 6.60 -16.62 -25.84
C ALA A 957 7.83 -15.90 -25.27
N VAL A 958 8.16 -16.13 -23.99
CA VAL A 958 9.40 -15.62 -23.36
C VAL A 958 10.65 -16.21 -24.04
N THR A 959 10.63 -17.49 -24.41
CA THR A 959 11.75 -18.12 -25.14
C THR A 959 11.92 -17.56 -26.56
N VAL A 960 10.83 -17.26 -27.27
CA VAL A 960 10.90 -16.62 -28.59
C VAL A 960 11.46 -15.20 -28.49
N MET A 961 11.01 -14.43 -27.49
CA MET A 961 11.58 -13.12 -27.16
C MET A 961 13.10 -13.21 -26.95
N PHE A 962 13.56 -14.20 -26.18
CA PHE A 962 14.98 -14.43 -25.93
C PHE A 962 15.75 -14.69 -27.22
N ALA A 963 15.31 -15.68 -28.00
CA ALA A 963 16.00 -16.09 -29.22
C ALA A 963 16.06 -14.95 -30.23
N PHE A 964 14.97 -14.20 -30.40
CA PHE A 964 14.95 -13.04 -31.28
C PHE A 964 15.85 -11.91 -30.76
N GLY A 965 15.78 -11.59 -29.47
CA GLY A 965 16.62 -10.57 -28.83
C GLY A 965 18.12 -10.89 -28.94
N ALA A 966 18.50 -12.15 -28.72
CA ALA A 966 19.88 -12.62 -28.86
C ALA A 966 20.39 -12.48 -30.30
N VAL A 967 19.58 -12.90 -31.29
CA VAL A 967 19.91 -12.72 -32.72
C VAL A 967 20.01 -11.23 -33.08
N LEU A 968 19.13 -10.40 -32.53
CA LEU A 968 19.16 -8.96 -32.72
C LEU A 968 20.45 -8.35 -32.17
N LEU A 969 20.87 -8.73 -30.95
CA LEU A 969 22.10 -8.28 -30.31
C LEU A 969 23.36 -8.70 -31.10
N CYS A 970 23.36 -9.87 -31.74
CA CYS A 970 24.46 -10.30 -32.61
C CYS A 970 24.74 -9.32 -33.77
N THR A 971 23.78 -8.48 -34.16
CA THR A 971 23.98 -7.47 -35.22
C THR A 971 24.90 -6.31 -34.78
N ILE A 972 25.22 -6.18 -33.48
CA ILE A 972 26.27 -5.27 -32.97
C ILE A 972 27.63 -5.61 -33.56
N LEU A 973 27.93 -6.91 -33.74
CA LEU A 973 29.24 -7.41 -34.21
C LEU A 973 29.64 -6.87 -35.59
N PRO A 974 28.79 -6.95 -36.65
CA PRO A 974 29.13 -6.42 -37.97
C PRO A 974 29.10 -4.89 -38.04
N SER A 975 28.13 -4.21 -37.41
CA SER A 975 28.05 -2.75 -37.40
C SER A 975 27.17 -2.22 -36.26
N GLN A 976 27.75 -1.37 -35.41
CA GLN A 976 27.02 -0.72 -34.32
C GLN A 976 25.97 0.28 -34.83
N VAL A 977 26.24 0.95 -35.95
CA VAL A 977 25.29 1.88 -36.60
C VAL A 977 24.08 1.13 -37.17
N ALA A 978 24.31 -0.05 -37.75
CA ALA A 978 23.22 -0.89 -38.23
C ALA A 978 22.34 -1.35 -37.07
N PHE A 979 22.94 -1.72 -35.93
CA PHE A 979 22.21 -2.12 -34.73
C PHE A 979 21.43 -0.98 -34.08
N THR A 980 22.02 0.20 -33.88
CA THR A 980 21.29 1.35 -33.30
C THR A 980 20.12 1.76 -34.18
N SER A 981 20.28 1.64 -35.51
CA SER A 981 19.17 1.82 -36.44
C SER A 981 18.11 0.72 -36.31
N LEU A 982 18.50 -0.52 -36.03
CA LEU A 982 17.58 -1.63 -35.76
C LEU A 982 16.77 -1.43 -34.47
N ILE A 983 17.39 -0.88 -33.42
CA ILE A 983 16.70 -0.54 -32.16
C ILE A 983 15.72 0.61 -32.33
N SER A 984 15.97 1.56 -33.24
CA SER A 984 15.02 2.65 -33.52
C SER A 984 13.64 2.14 -33.96
N ALA A 985 13.55 0.90 -34.45
CA ALA A 985 12.30 0.17 -34.69
C ALA A 985 11.50 -0.16 -33.41
N GLY A 986 11.99 0.19 -32.22
CA GLY A 986 11.25 0.11 -30.96
C GLY A 986 10.22 1.23 -30.79
N GLY A 987 10.62 2.47 -31.06
CA GLY A 987 9.78 3.65 -30.85
C GLY A 987 8.84 3.94 -32.02
N ILE A 988 9.31 3.72 -33.24
CA ILE A 988 8.63 4.16 -34.48
C ILE A 988 7.32 3.43 -34.74
N PRO A 989 7.29 2.09 -34.74
CA PRO A 989 6.06 1.37 -35.02
C PRO A 989 4.99 1.61 -33.93
N THR A 990 5.42 1.80 -32.68
CA THR A 990 4.54 2.15 -31.56
C THR A 990 3.92 3.55 -31.75
N THR A 991 4.74 4.54 -32.09
CA THR A 991 4.26 5.91 -32.38
C THR A 991 3.30 5.91 -33.58
N ALA A 992 3.64 5.16 -34.63
CA ALA A 992 2.79 5.00 -35.80
C ALA A 992 1.45 4.34 -35.44
N ALA A 993 1.46 3.31 -34.59
CA ALA A 993 0.25 2.66 -34.11
C ALA A 993 -0.64 3.63 -33.30
N TYR A 994 -0.08 4.44 -32.41
CA TYR A 994 -0.85 5.42 -31.63
C TYR A 994 -1.56 6.45 -32.52
N GLY A 995 -0.82 7.02 -33.49
CA GLY A 995 -1.40 7.95 -34.46
C GLY A 995 -2.46 7.28 -35.35
N LEU A 996 -2.20 6.06 -35.80
CA LEU A 996 -3.10 5.30 -36.66
C LEU A 996 -4.40 4.93 -35.94
N ILE A 997 -4.34 4.46 -34.70
CA ILE A 997 -5.54 4.14 -33.90
C ILE A 997 -6.42 5.39 -33.77
N ALA A 998 -5.85 6.54 -33.42
CA ALA A 998 -6.61 7.78 -33.32
C ALA A 998 -7.20 8.23 -34.66
N LEU A 999 -6.47 8.02 -35.78
CA LEU A 999 -6.96 8.33 -37.12
C LEU A 999 -8.15 7.44 -37.52
N LEU A 1000 -8.06 6.15 -37.23
CA LEU A 1000 -9.12 5.17 -37.49
C LEU A 1000 -10.36 5.47 -36.63
N ARG A 1001 -10.18 5.80 -35.35
CA ARG A 1001 -11.25 6.30 -34.48
C ARG A 1001 -11.90 7.57 -35.02
N LEU A 1002 -11.11 8.51 -35.57
CA LEU A 1002 -11.64 9.76 -36.13
C LEU A 1002 -12.44 9.54 -37.42
N THR A 1003 -12.02 8.61 -38.28
CA THR A 1003 -12.53 8.47 -39.65
C THR A 1003 -13.52 7.32 -39.84
N MET A 1004 -13.32 6.19 -39.16
CA MET A 1004 -14.09 4.96 -39.36
C MET A 1004 -15.11 4.72 -38.26
N THR A 1005 -14.72 4.87 -36.98
CA THR A 1005 -15.59 4.58 -35.81
C THR A 1005 -15.76 5.77 -34.85
N PRO A 1006 -16.07 7.00 -35.31
CA PRO A 1006 -16.05 8.20 -34.44
C PRO A 1006 -17.14 8.23 -33.36
N ASN A 1007 -18.18 7.41 -33.50
CA ASN A 1007 -19.34 7.38 -32.60
C ASN A 1007 -19.49 6.10 -31.77
N ASP A 1008 -18.57 5.15 -31.96
CA ASP A 1008 -18.64 3.82 -31.35
C ASP A 1008 -17.83 3.77 -30.04
N PHE A 1009 -17.79 2.64 -29.35
CA PHE A 1009 -17.14 2.37 -28.05
C PHE A 1009 -17.86 3.03 -26.85
N LYS A 1010 -19.20 3.04 -26.89
CA LYS A 1010 -20.04 3.65 -25.84
C LYS A 1010 -20.03 2.91 -24.50
N SER A 1011 -19.60 1.64 -24.48
CA SER A 1011 -19.47 0.82 -23.26
C SER A 1011 -18.22 1.15 -22.42
N SER A 1012 -17.37 2.07 -22.87
CA SER A 1012 -16.12 2.43 -22.17
C SER A 1012 -16.41 3.08 -20.82
N HIS A 1013 -15.76 2.60 -19.75
CA HIS A 1013 -15.80 3.30 -18.44
C HIS A 1013 -14.98 4.60 -18.47
N PHE A 1014 -14.10 4.78 -19.46
CA PHE A 1014 -13.29 5.97 -19.71
C PHE A 1014 -13.71 6.72 -20.98
N TYR A 1015 -15.02 6.88 -21.18
CA TYR A 1015 -15.56 7.54 -22.37
C TYR A 1015 -15.25 9.05 -22.43
N LEU A 1016 -14.65 9.52 -23.52
CA LEU A 1016 -14.18 10.92 -23.68
C LEU A 1016 -15.31 11.91 -23.99
N GLY A 1017 -16.50 11.41 -24.34
CA GLY A 1017 -17.69 12.23 -24.58
C GLY A 1017 -17.44 13.34 -25.60
N ARG A 1018 -17.72 14.59 -25.22
CA ARG A 1018 -17.58 15.77 -26.10
C ARG A 1018 -16.13 16.08 -26.52
N TRP A 1019 -15.15 15.57 -25.78
CA TRP A 1019 -13.72 15.83 -26.01
C TRP A 1019 -13.07 14.82 -26.96
N ARG A 1020 -13.78 13.77 -27.37
CA ARG A 1020 -13.23 12.68 -28.22
C ARG A 1020 -12.65 13.18 -29.54
N ILE A 1021 -13.37 14.03 -30.29
CA ILE A 1021 -12.93 14.53 -31.60
C ILE A 1021 -11.68 15.43 -31.46
N PRO A 1022 -11.67 16.45 -30.57
CA PRO A 1022 -10.46 17.24 -30.30
C PRO A 1022 -9.25 16.38 -29.89
N PHE A 1023 -9.48 15.34 -29.07
CA PHE A 1023 -8.41 14.47 -28.59
C PHE A 1023 -7.87 13.58 -29.71
N TYR A 1024 -8.74 12.99 -30.54
CA TYR A 1024 -8.32 12.20 -31.70
C TYR A 1024 -7.50 13.03 -32.68
N ILE A 1025 -7.96 14.25 -33.04
CA ILE A 1025 -7.22 15.15 -33.93
C ILE A 1025 -5.85 15.50 -33.34
N SER A 1026 -5.81 15.87 -32.05
CA SER A 1026 -4.55 16.23 -31.37
C SER A 1026 -3.57 15.06 -31.34
N THR A 1027 -4.05 13.85 -31.06
CA THR A 1027 -3.24 12.63 -31.06
C THR A 1027 -2.67 12.33 -32.45
N VAL A 1028 -3.48 12.44 -33.51
CA VAL A 1028 -3.01 12.23 -34.89
C VAL A 1028 -1.92 13.23 -35.26
N VAL A 1029 -2.16 14.52 -35.03
CA VAL A 1029 -1.21 15.59 -35.40
C VAL A 1029 0.10 15.44 -34.63
N PHE A 1030 0.03 15.26 -33.31
CA PHE A 1030 1.24 15.17 -32.50
C PHE A 1030 2.05 13.91 -32.78
N ASN A 1031 1.41 12.73 -32.88
CA ASN A 1031 2.14 11.50 -33.20
C ASN A 1031 2.70 11.52 -34.63
N ALA A 1032 2.08 12.24 -35.57
CA ALA A 1032 2.67 12.46 -36.90
C ALA A 1032 3.96 13.29 -36.85
N ILE A 1033 4.01 14.32 -35.98
CA ILE A 1033 5.24 15.12 -35.76
C ILE A 1033 6.33 14.24 -35.13
N VAL A 1034 6.00 13.50 -34.07
CA VAL A 1034 6.96 12.61 -33.40
C VAL A 1034 7.46 11.51 -34.35
N PHE A 1035 6.57 10.93 -35.17
CA PHE A 1035 6.92 9.96 -36.20
C PHE A 1035 7.88 10.56 -37.24
N ALA A 1036 7.61 11.78 -37.73
CA ALA A 1036 8.47 12.46 -38.68
C ALA A 1036 9.88 12.71 -38.10
N VAL A 1037 9.96 13.06 -36.81
CA VAL A 1037 11.24 13.24 -36.10
C VAL A 1037 12.02 11.93 -36.01
N GLN A 1038 11.36 10.82 -35.68
CA GLN A 1038 12.05 9.53 -35.54
C GLN A 1038 12.50 8.93 -36.88
N VAL A 1039 11.86 9.31 -38.00
CA VAL A 1039 12.24 8.89 -39.36
C VAL A 1039 13.29 9.83 -39.97
N SER A 1040 13.38 11.08 -39.52
CA SER A 1040 14.36 12.06 -39.99
C SER A 1040 15.80 11.59 -39.72
N PRO A 1041 16.77 11.94 -40.57
CA PRO A 1041 18.17 11.95 -40.17
C PRO A 1041 18.37 12.84 -38.94
N PHE A 1042 19.29 12.45 -38.06
CA PHE A 1042 19.65 13.25 -36.88
C PHE A 1042 20.72 14.29 -37.20
N PHE A 1043 21.65 14.00 -38.12
CA PHE A 1043 22.73 14.90 -38.55
C PHE A 1043 22.55 15.37 -40.00
N PHE A 1044 22.91 16.62 -40.26
CA PHE A 1044 22.82 17.30 -41.56
C PHE A 1044 24.15 17.98 -41.91
N PRO A 1045 24.74 17.72 -43.09
CA PRO A 1045 24.28 16.82 -44.15
C PRO A 1045 24.44 15.33 -43.78
N THR A 1046 23.52 14.49 -44.27
CA THR A 1046 23.52 13.04 -43.98
C THR A 1046 24.58 12.31 -44.82
N THR A 1047 25.38 11.47 -44.17
CA THR A 1047 26.39 10.59 -44.78
C THR A 1047 25.97 9.12 -44.65
N ALA A 1048 26.70 8.20 -45.28
CA ALA A 1048 26.42 6.76 -45.15
C ALA A 1048 26.54 6.26 -43.69
N GLU A 1049 27.40 6.89 -42.88
CA GLU A 1049 27.60 6.57 -41.47
C GLU A 1049 26.53 7.17 -40.54
N THR A 1050 25.84 8.23 -40.98
CA THR A 1050 24.82 8.95 -40.20
C THR A 1050 23.40 8.75 -40.73
N PHE A 1051 23.23 7.87 -41.73
CA PHE A 1051 21.94 7.56 -42.32
C PHE A 1051 21.04 6.83 -41.33
N ASN A 1052 19.80 7.31 -41.20
CA ASN A 1052 18.79 6.68 -40.35
C ASN A 1052 18.10 5.52 -41.10
N PHE A 1053 18.41 4.27 -40.75
CA PHE A 1053 17.78 3.10 -41.39
C PHE A 1053 16.38 2.76 -40.85
N ALA A 1054 15.90 3.48 -39.83
CA ALA A 1054 14.54 3.37 -39.28
C ALA A 1054 13.41 3.19 -40.32
N PRO A 1055 13.22 4.09 -41.32
CA PRO A 1055 12.14 3.97 -42.30
C PRO A 1055 12.25 2.72 -43.17
N VAL A 1056 13.48 2.25 -43.43
CA VAL A 1056 13.71 1.03 -44.21
C VAL A 1056 13.21 -0.18 -43.42
N ILE A 1057 13.56 -0.25 -42.13
CA ILE A 1057 13.13 -1.34 -41.24
C ILE A 1057 11.62 -1.32 -41.06
N LEU A 1058 11.01 -0.15 -40.80
CA LEU A 1058 9.56 -0.01 -40.72
C LEU A 1058 8.89 -0.47 -42.02
N GLY A 1059 9.45 -0.09 -43.18
CA GLY A 1059 8.97 -0.53 -44.49
C GLY A 1059 8.98 -2.05 -44.62
N VAL A 1060 10.09 -2.71 -44.26
CA VAL A 1060 10.23 -4.17 -44.29
C VAL A 1060 9.23 -4.85 -43.35
N VAL A 1061 9.09 -4.38 -42.11
CA VAL A 1061 8.13 -4.92 -41.13
C VAL A 1061 6.68 -4.75 -41.64
N THR A 1062 6.37 -3.61 -42.26
CA THR A 1062 5.06 -3.36 -42.85
C THR A 1062 4.80 -4.28 -44.03
N ILE A 1063 5.79 -4.52 -44.88
CA ILE A 1063 5.68 -5.49 -45.99
C ILE A 1063 5.45 -6.90 -45.44
N PHE A 1064 6.14 -7.32 -44.38
CA PHE A 1064 5.86 -8.59 -43.70
C PHE A 1064 4.45 -8.66 -43.13
N GLY A 1065 3.93 -7.57 -42.55
CA GLY A 1065 2.55 -7.47 -42.11
C GLY A 1065 1.54 -7.65 -43.25
N VAL A 1066 1.77 -6.98 -44.38
CA VAL A 1066 0.92 -7.10 -45.57
C VAL A 1066 1.00 -8.49 -46.20
N MET A 1067 2.20 -9.09 -46.28
CA MET A 1067 2.37 -10.46 -46.76
C MET A 1067 1.68 -11.46 -45.84
N SER A 1068 1.81 -11.30 -44.53
CA SER A 1068 1.14 -12.16 -43.54
C SER A 1068 -0.38 -12.07 -43.68
N TRP A 1069 -0.91 -10.85 -43.87
CA TRP A 1069 -2.33 -10.66 -44.16
C TRP A 1069 -2.79 -11.36 -45.44
N TYR A 1070 -1.97 -11.33 -46.49
CA TYR A 1070 -2.29 -11.96 -47.78
C TYR A 1070 -2.25 -13.49 -47.73
N PHE A 1071 -1.29 -14.08 -47.01
CA PHE A 1071 -1.09 -15.54 -46.96
C PHE A 1071 -1.90 -16.25 -45.87
N VAL A 1072 -2.28 -15.57 -44.79
CA VAL A 1072 -3.10 -16.17 -43.73
C VAL A 1072 -4.57 -16.09 -44.15
N PRO A 1073 -5.32 -17.20 -44.19
CA PRO A 1073 -6.73 -17.19 -44.59
C PRO A 1073 -7.66 -16.65 -43.49
N GLU A 1074 -8.84 -16.14 -43.87
CA GLU A 1074 -9.77 -15.37 -43.02
C GLU A 1074 -10.40 -16.17 -41.88
N ASP A 1075 -10.49 -17.48 -42.05
CA ASP A 1075 -10.94 -18.45 -41.06
C ASP A 1075 -9.97 -18.60 -39.87
N LYS A 1076 -8.68 -18.29 -40.06
CA LYS A 1076 -7.64 -18.50 -39.04
C LYS A 1076 -7.41 -17.33 -38.11
N TRP A 1077 -7.59 -16.08 -38.56
CA TRP A 1077 -7.34 -14.91 -37.71
C TRP A 1077 -8.28 -13.74 -37.96
N LEU A 1078 -8.80 -13.17 -36.86
CA LEU A 1078 -9.75 -12.05 -36.81
C LEU A 1078 -10.91 -12.28 -37.78
N ARG A 1079 -11.67 -13.36 -37.54
CA ARG A 1079 -12.88 -13.67 -38.30
C ARG A 1079 -13.83 -12.48 -38.22
N ARG A 1080 -14.43 -12.12 -39.36
CA ARG A 1080 -15.37 -10.99 -39.44
C ARG A 1080 -16.52 -11.10 -38.43
N GLU A 1081 -16.98 -12.31 -38.14
CA GLU A 1081 -18.00 -12.59 -37.12
C GLU A 1081 -17.54 -12.20 -35.71
N GLN A 1082 -16.28 -12.51 -35.38
CA GLN A 1082 -15.67 -12.20 -34.08
C GLN A 1082 -15.48 -10.68 -33.91
N ILE A 1083 -15.05 -9.97 -34.96
CA ILE A 1083 -14.93 -8.50 -34.98
C ILE A 1083 -16.31 -7.84 -34.78
N LEU A 1084 -17.35 -8.34 -35.49
CA LEU A 1084 -18.70 -7.81 -35.34
C LEU A 1084 -19.26 -8.06 -33.94
N GLN A 1085 -18.91 -9.18 -33.31
CA GLN A 1085 -19.27 -9.47 -31.93
C GLN A 1085 -18.54 -8.53 -30.96
N GLN A 1086 -17.25 -8.29 -31.14
CA GLN A 1086 -16.46 -7.38 -30.30
C GLN A 1086 -16.94 -5.93 -30.39
N LEU A 1087 -17.20 -5.42 -31.60
CA LEU A 1087 -17.81 -4.10 -31.81
C LEU A 1087 -19.16 -3.97 -31.11
N LYS A 1088 -20.04 -4.98 -31.23
CA LYS A 1088 -21.34 -4.97 -30.55
C LYS A 1088 -21.19 -4.87 -29.03
N VAL A 1089 -20.32 -5.68 -28.44
CA VAL A 1089 -20.05 -5.66 -26.99
C VAL A 1089 -19.40 -4.32 -26.57
N ALA A 1090 -18.55 -3.74 -27.41
CA ALA A 1090 -17.94 -2.44 -27.17
C ALA A 1090 -18.95 -1.27 -27.25
N ASP A 1091 -20.09 -1.44 -27.93
CA ASP A 1091 -21.16 -0.45 -28.06
C ASP A 1091 -22.36 -0.68 -27.13
N GLU A 1092 -22.44 -1.84 -26.46
CA GLU A 1092 -23.48 -2.13 -25.46
C GLU A 1092 -23.42 -1.12 -24.30
N PRO A 1093 -24.51 -0.39 -24.01
CA PRO A 1093 -24.56 0.51 -22.85
C PRO A 1093 -24.30 -0.26 -21.57
N LEU A 1094 -23.53 0.33 -20.64
CA LEU A 1094 -23.24 -0.26 -19.31
C LEU A 1094 -24.52 -0.48 -18.48
N GLU A 1095 -25.65 0.10 -18.88
CA GLU A 1095 -26.99 -0.18 -18.36
C GLU A 1095 -27.74 -1.11 -19.36
N GLY A 1096 -27.55 -2.43 -19.24
CA GLY A 1096 -28.21 -3.45 -20.07
C GLY A 1096 -28.34 -4.79 -19.35
N ASN A 1097 -29.56 -5.32 -19.32
CA ASN A 1097 -30.06 -6.49 -18.57
C ASN A 1097 -29.19 -7.77 -18.59
N GLU A 1098 -29.15 -8.45 -17.45
CA GLU A 1098 -28.60 -9.81 -17.26
C GLU A 1098 -29.48 -10.95 -17.84
N SER A 1099 -30.41 -10.65 -18.74
CA SER A 1099 -31.37 -11.64 -19.26
C SER A 1099 -31.13 -11.97 -20.73
N GLU A 1100 -29.94 -12.47 -21.07
CA GLU A 1100 -29.71 -13.25 -22.30
C GLU A 1100 -28.40 -14.05 -22.16
N VAL A 1101 -28.43 -15.07 -21.28
CA VAL A 1101 -27.56 -16.25 -21.45
C VAL A 1101 -28.35 -17.23 -22.30
N THR A 1102 -28.49 -16.89 -23.58
CA THR A 1102 -28.88 -17.86 -24.60
C THR A 1102 -27.71 -18.80 -24.77
N THR A 1103 -27.97 -20.09 -24.60
CA THR A 1103 -27.07 -21.19 -24.96
C THR A 1103 -26.44 -20.92 -26.33
N LEU A 1104 -25.17 -20.52 -26.35
CA LEU A 1104 -24.38 -20.52 -27.58
C LEU A 1104 -24.03 -21.99 -27.89
N PRO A 1105 -24.18 -22.44 -29.14
CA PRO A 1105 -23.78 -23.78 -29.52
C PRO A 1105 -22.27 -23.94 -29.31
N GLU A 1106 -21.87 -25.05 -28.69
CA GLU A 1106 -20.46 -25.45 -28.64
C GLU A 1106 -19.91 -25.49 -30.07
N LEU A 1107 -18.96 -24.59 -30.36
CA LEU A 1107 -18.13 -24.73 -31.55
C LEU A 1107 -17.17 -25.92 -31.33
N PRO A 1108 -16.99 -26.79 -32.33
CA PRO A 1108 -16.25 -28.04 -32.15
C PRO A 1108 -14.80 -27.78 -31.76
N GLU A 1109 -14.31 -28.60 -30.83
CA GLU A 1109 -12.93 -28.60 -30.36
C GLU A 1109 -11.93 -28.62 -31.52
N VAL A 1110 -10.95 -27.71 -31.49
CA VAL A 1110 -9.75 -27.80 -32.31
C VAL A 1110 -8.92 -28.96 -31.76
N SER A 1111 -9.21 -30.16 -32.27
CA SER A 1111 -8.29 -31.29 -32.18
C SER A 1111 -7.04 -30.95 -33.00
N GLY A 1112 -5.90 -30.84 -32.32
CA GLY A 1112 -4.61 -30.98 -33.01
C GLY A 1112 -4.53 -32.35 -33.66
N PRO A 1113 -3.76 -32.52 -34.75
CA PRO A 1113 -3.73 -33.79 -35.47
C PRO A 1113 -3.22 -34.89 -34.53
N LYS A 1114 -4.08 -35.88 -34.28
CA LYS A 1114 -3.67 -37.17 -33.71
C LYS A 1114 -2.76 -37.83 -34.74
N LEU A 1115 -1.50 -38.06 -34.36
CA LEU A 1115 -0.64 -39.01 -35.03
C LEU A 1115 -1.19 -40.41 -34.71
N ASP A 1116 -1.92 -40.97 -35.66
CA ASP A 1116 -2.30 -42.38 -35.64
C ASP A 1116 -1.04 -43.22 -35.87
N LEU A 1117 -0.51 -43.78 -34.78
CA LEU A 1117 0.39 -44.92 -34.81
C LEU A 1117 -0.47 -46.17 -34.59
N GLU A 1118 -0.93 -46.77 -35.69
CA GLU A 1118 -1.32 -48.18 -35.71
C GLU A 1118 -0.31 -48.96 -36.56
N HIS A 1119 0.31 -49.95 -35.92
CA HIS A 1119 1.05 -51.03 -36.56
C HIS A 1119 0.10 -51.92 -37.38
N ALA A 1120 0.47 -52.22 -38.62
CA ALA A 1120 0.39 -53.56 -39.20
C ALA A 1120 1.16 -53.62 -40.54
N ASP A 1121 2.14 -54.52 -40.59
CA ASP A 1121 2.91 -55.07 -41.71
C ASP A 1121 3.84 -54.18 -42.57
#